data_AF-A0A8T8E1J2-F1
#
_entry.id   AF-A0A8T8E1J2-F1
#
_cell.length_a   1.000
_cell.length_b   1.000
_cell.length_c   1.000
_cell.angle_alpha   90.00
_cell.angle_beta   90.00
_cell.angle_gamma   90.00
#
_symmetry.space_group_name_H-M   'P 1'
#
loop_
_entity.id
_entity.type
_entity.pdbx_description
1 polymer ?
#
loop_
_entity_poly.entity_id
_entity_poly.type
_entity_poly.pdbx_seq_one_letter_code
_entity_poly.pdbx_strand_id
1 'polypeptide(L)'
;MSDETDQNPDRRSRRRRLRGALARTARISRWEVSRSAGTVDRKTVLVLAALALVVGLVGVSAAGEGVGLEDEIYVVAVDEDSQYHDVAVESEAFRPMPLDELVVESGDEANADVVVTRNGELARYGPHGEAAHDAFVEAIDAYNEERFRQEANETAAYPVHVELDYQERNFERTSEQGERDGSSNGDSDGGTGTGPAENGTGDDSTADGTGGEGSSDDGSGDATSGSTDGTDRNDGATDDGDGRLQVPNIGGAGGAVDGTVGPPGSISPPFPFQSLLLAFLFVVPMNFVIQAYGSTIMDERVKRRGELLLVSPASRREIVAGKTLPYLLGLVAVAVGITVAVRGGLLSIAAAIPIALLFLAATFAGAMLARSYKELTFVTVTISVFLTTYTFIPAVFTDVNPIALISPLTLIVTDLQGESVSLGEYVFSTGPFYCSAAVCFLLGIGVYREEDMFAQKALPAKVLDAIASRLHSYRSVAILTILFIPFVFAGQLLAVALLFAVPEQLAVPLIVVLAAAIEEVAKSVHVYAGFVRSRFEASLRVAAVLGVCSGAGFFVGEKLTHVVQFVGLPELTVGAAAFGPELSGDPLLAAAVFLAPLVLHVVTAVISAIGASRSRIDYVLTVVLATLVHAIYNVGVIALVA
;
A
#
# COMPACT_ATOMS: atom_id res chain seq x y z
N MET A 1 19.39 -28.22 53.67
CA MET A 1 17.98 -28.15 53.21
C MET A 1 17.30 -27.07 54.06
N SER A 2 17.59 -25.78 53.89
CA SER A 2 17.80 -24.99 52.65
C SER A 2 16.48 -24.74 51.92
N ASP A 3 15.76 -23.71 52.37
CA ASP A 3 14.69 -23.03 51.64
C ASP A 3 15.02 -21.52 51.62
N GLU A 4 16.04 -21.16 50.83
CA GLU A 4 16.41 -19.76 50.56
C GLU A 4 15.64 -19.25 49.35
N THR A 5 14.37 -18.89 49.56
CA THR A 5 13.51 -18.33 48.51
C THR A 5 13.50 -16.79 48.53
N ASP A 6 14.52 -16.21 47.88
CA ASP A 6 14.72 -14.78 47.51
C ASP A 6 13.47 -13.87 47.71
N GLN A 7 13.49 -13.06 48.77
CA GLN A 7 12.46 -12.06 49.04
C GLN A 7 12.92 -10.62 48.79
N ASN A 8 13.63 -10.35 47.70
CA ASN A 8 14.00 -9.00 47.28
C ASN A 8 12.79 -8.01 47.35
N PRO A 9 12.82 -7.00 48.23
CA PRO A 9 11.64 -6.16 48.51
C PRO A 9 11.26 -5.27 47.32
N ASP A 10 12.20 -4.93 46.44
CA ASP A 10 11.93 -4.08 45.28
C ASP A 10 11.16 -4.80 44.17
N ARG A 11 11.31 -6.13 44.05
CA ARG A 11 10.43 -6.93 43.18
C ARG A 11 8.97 -6.85 43.65
N ARG A 12 8.73 -6.84 44.97
CA ARG A 12 7.39 -6.66 45.56
C ARG A 12 6.88 -5.21 45.45
N SER A 13 7.75 -4.22 45.63
CA SER A 13 7.40 -2.79 45.49
C SER A 13 6.96 -2.46 44.04
N ARG A 14 7.74 -2.91 43.04
CA ARG A 14 7.41 -2.75 41.61
C ARG A 14 6.12 -3.48 41.23
N ARG A 15 5.94 -4.75 41.64
CA ARG A 15 4.70 -5.51 41.37
C ARG A 15 3.45 -4.84 41.97
N ARG A 16 3.53 -4.25 43.18
CA ARG A 16 2.42 -3.48 43.76
C ARG A 16 2.12 -2.19 42.97
N ARG A 17 3.14 -1.43 42.56
CA ARG A 17 2.97 -0.23 41.72
C ARG A 17 2.32 -0.55 40.37
N LEU A 18 2.79 -1.61 39.68
CA LEU A 18 2.23 -2.08 38.41
C LEU A 18 0.76 -2.52 38.55
N ARG A 19 0.42 -3.33 39.57
CA ARG A 19 -0.99 -3.71 39.83
C ARG A 19 -1.87 -2.48 40.10
N GLY A 20 -1.36 -1.48 40.83
CA GLY A 20 -2.07 -0.21 41.06
C GLY A 20 -2.31 0.61 39.78
N ALA A 21 -1.31 0.67 38.88
CA ALA A 21 -1.44 1.33 37.59
C ALA A 21 -2.48 0.62 36.69
N LEU A 22 -2.36 -0.70 36.53
CA LEU A 22 -3.32 -1.51 35.75
C LEU A 22 -4.75 -1.38 36.29
N ALA A 23 -4.94 -1.39 37.62
CA ALA A 23 -6.26 -1.20 38.23
C ALA A 23 -6.86 0.19 38.01
N ARG A 24 -6.02 1.24 37.87
CA ARG A 24 -6.49 2.59 37.47
C ARG A 24 -6.85 2.63 36.00
N THR A 25 -5.98 2.14 35.12
CA THR A 25 -6.22 2.02 33.66
C THR A 25 -7.49 1.23 33.35
N ALA A 26 -7.71 0.07 33.98
CA ALA A 26 -8.92 -0.73 33.81
C ALA A 26 -10.19 -0.03 34.34
N ARG A 27 -10.09 0.75 35.42
CA ARG A 27 -11.21 1.57 35.94
C ARG A 27 -11.58 2.70 34.97
N ILE A 28 -10.59 3.36 34.38
CA ILE A 28 -10.79 4.42 33.38
C ILE A 28 -11.39 3.83 32.10
N SER A 29 -10.89 2.67 31.64
CA SER A 29 -11.45 1.93 30.51
C SER A 29 -12.93 1.55 30.72
N ARG A 30 -13.28 0.98 31.88
CA ARG A 30 -14.68 0.65 32.20
C ARG A 30 -15.58 1.89 32.27
N TRP A 31 -15.07 3.01 32.78
CA TRP A 31 -15.79 4.28 32.79
C TRP A 31 -16.02 4.82 31.37
N GLU A 32 -14.98 4.81 30.52
CA GLU A 32 -15.09 5.25 29.13
C GLU A 32 -16.12 4.42 28.36
N VAL A 33 -16.11 3.08 28.48
CA VAL A 33 -17.16 2.21 27.89
C VAL A 33 -18.56 2.62 28.35
N SER A 34 -18.75 2.83 29.65
CA SER A 34 -20.07 3.22 30.20
C SER A 34 -20.53 4.61 29.75
N ARG A 35 -19.60 5.50 29.41
CA ARG A 35 -19.86 6.83 28.85
C ARG A 35 -20.18 6.76 27.36
N SER A 36 -19.34 6.06 26.59
CA SER A 36 -19.48 5.91 25.14
C SER A 36 -20.80 5.25 24.75
N ALA A 37 -21.22 4.20 25.48
CA ALA A 37 -22.52 3.54 25.31
C ALA A 37 -23.72 4.51 25.46
N GLY A 38 -23.60 5.58 26.27
CA GLY A 38 -24.63 6.62 26.39
C GLY A 38 -24.58 7.70 25.30
N THR A 39 -23.68 7.59 24.33
CA THR A 39 -23.43 8.60 23.28
C THR A 39 -23.42 8.07 21.85
N VAL A 40 -23.69 6.77 21.64
CA VAL A 40 -23.81 6.21 20.29
C VAL A 40 -25.12 6.68 19.67
N ASP A 41 -25.05 7.53 18.65
CA ASP A 41 -26.23 7.93 17.87
C ASP A 41 -26.79 6.73 17.09
N ARG A 42 -28.10 6.72 16.84
CA ARG A 42 -28.75 5.71 15.99
C ARG A 42 -28.10 5.64 14.61
N LYS A 43 -27.58 6.75 14.10
CA LYS A 43 -26.80 6.81 12.86
C LYS A 43 -25.49 6.02 12.95
N THR A 44 -24.78 6.10 14.06
CA THR A 44 -23.55 5.31 14.29
C THR A 44 -23.86 3.83 14.43
N VAL A 45 -24.97 3.47 15.10
CA VAL A 45 -25.45 2.07 15.14
C VAL A 45 -25.82 1.58 13.73
N LEU A 46 -26.53 2.37 12.94
CA LEU A 46 -26.88 2.03 11.56
C LEU A 46 -25.66 1.90 10.65
N VAL A 47 -24.64 2.75 10.78
CA VAL A 47 -23.39 2.63 10.00
C VAL A 47 -22.60 1.39 10.42
N LEU A 48 -22.53 1.07 11.71
CA LEU A 48 -21.90 -0.18 12.17
C LEU A 48 -22.69 -1.42 11.76
N ALA A 49 -24.02 -1.35 11.72
CA ALA A 49 -24.88 -2.43 11.25
C ALA A 49 -24.78 -2.62 9.72
N ALA A 50 -24.71 -1.52 8.95
CA ALA A 50 -24.48 -1.58 7.50
C ALA A 50 -23.07 -2.09 7.16
N LEU A 51 -22.05 -1.69 7.94
CA LEU A 51 -20.70 -2.25 7.80
C LEU A 51 -20.67 -3.74 8.15
N ALA A 52 -21.37 -4.17 9.22
CA ALA A 52 -21.52 -5.57 9.56
C ALA A 52 -22.34 -6.36 8.53
N LEU A 53 -23.30 -5.72 7.86
CA LEU A 53 -24.05 -6.30 6.74
C LEU A 53 -23.13 -6.51 5.53
N VAL A 54 -22.29 -5.53 5.18
CA VAL A 54 -21.30 -5.67 4.09
C VAL A 54 -20.24 -6.73 4.43
N VAL A 55 -19.72 -6.74 5.67
CA VAL A 55 -18.83 -7.81 6.18
C VAL A 55 -19.49 -9.19 6.07
N GLY A 56 -20.77 -9.29 6.43
CA GLY A 56 -21.53 -10.54 6.35
C GLY A 56 -21.81 -10.97 4.90
N LEU A 57 -22.16 -10.02 4.02
CA LEU A 57 -22.48 -10.28 2.62
C LEU A 57 -21.24 -10.76 1.85
N VAL A 58 -20.13 -10.01 1.96
CA VAL A 58 -18.84 -10.36 1.34
C VAL A 58 -18.25 -11.64 1.96
N GLY A 59 -18.45 -11.85 3.27
CA GLY A 59 -18.03 -13.08 3.95
C GLY A 59 -18.86 -14.32 3.59
N VAL A 60 -20.09 -14.14 3.09
CA VAL A 60 -20.94 -15.23 2.56
C VAL A 60 -20.63 -15.50 1.10
N SER A 61 -20.51 -14.46 0.26
CA SER A 61 -20.21 -14.61 -1.17
C SER A 61 -18.78 -15.07 -1.47
N ALA A 62 -17.86 -14.96 -0.52
CA ALA A 62 -16.54 -15.58 -0.57
C ALA A 62 -16.53 -17.01 0.03
N ALA A 63 -17.68 -17.58 0.37
CA ALA A 63 -17.81 -18.81 1.14
C ALA A 63 -18.80 -19.85 0.59
N GLY A 64 -19.55 -19.51 -0.47
CA GLY A 64 -20.56 -20.27 -1.21
C GLY A 64 -21.02 -19.46 -2.44
N GLU A 65 -22.04 -19.93 -3.18
CA GLU A 65 -22.52 -19.29 -4.42
C GLU A 65 -22.84 -17.78 -4.27
N GLY A 66 -22.88 -17.09 -5.42
CA GLY A 66 -22.98 -15.63 -5.52
C GLY A 66 -24.17 -15.03 -4.77
N VAL A 67 -24.09 -13.73 -4.47
CA VAL A 67 -25.28 -12.99 -4.04
C VAL A 67 -26.15 -12.85 -5.28
N GLY A 68 -27.33 -13.48 -5.27
CA GLY A 68 -28.27 -13.50 -6.40
C GLY A 68 -28.83 -12.13 -6.81
N LEU A 69 -27.94 -11.34 -7.41
CA LEU A 69 -28.10 -10.04 -8.07
C LEU A 69 -27.82 -10.19 -9.57
N GLU A 70 -27.36 -11.38 -9.98
CA GLU A 70 -26.92 -11.78 -11.31
C GLU A 70 -27.96 -12.71 -11.98
N ASP A 71 -28.89 -13.29 -11.20
CA ASP A 71 -30.00 -14.16 -11.61
C ASP A 71 -30.95 -13.52 -12.62
N GLU A 72 -31.34 -14.25 -13.67
CA GLU A 72 -32.34 -13.86 -14.70
C GLU A 72 -32.13 -12.44 -15.30
N ILE A 73 -30.90 -11.91 -15.36
CA ILE A 73 -30.63 -10.57 -15.92
C ILE A 73 -31.03 -10.46 -17.39
N TYR A 74 -30.80 -11.51 -18.19
CA TYR A 74 -31.05 -11.54 -19.63
C TYR A 74 -32.14 -12.54 -20.01
N VAL A 75 -32.97 -12.19 -20.98
CA VAL A 75 -33.98 -13.10 -21.54
C VAL A 75 -33.45 -13.71 -22.83
N VAL A 76 -33.44 -15.05 -22.93
CA VAL A 76 -33.02 -15.78 -24.12
C VAL A 76 -34.17 -16.61 -24.69
N ALA A 77 -34.55 -16.33 -25.94
CA ALA A 77 -35.57 -17.12 -26.64
C ALA A 77 -34.94 -18.33 -27.34
N VAL A 78 -35.38 -19.54 -26.98
CA VAL A 78 -34.79 -20.81 -27.44
C VAL A 78 -35.86 -21.92 -27.50
N ASP A 79 -35.80 -22.77 -28.53
CA ASP A 79 -36.69 -23.94 -28.68
C ASP A 79 -36.34 -25.02 -27.64
N GLU A 80 -37.32 -25.76 -27.10
CA GLU A 80 -37.06 -26.87 -26.15
C GLU A 80 -36.24 -28.01 -26.81
N ASP A 81 -36.41 -28.22 -28.12
CA ASP A 81 -35.64 -29.18 -28.93
C ASP A 81 -34.21 -28.68 -29.30
N SER A 82 -33.77 -27.51 -28.80
CA SER A 82 -32.49 -26.90 -29.15
C SER A 82 -31.32 -27.39 -28.29
N GLN A 83 -30.16 -27.63 -28.91
CA GLN A 83 -28.90 -27.94 -28.18
C GLN A 83 -28.45 -26.83 -27.21
N TYR A 84 -28.97 -25.61 -27.38
CA TYR A 84 -28.70 -24.46 -26.51
C TYR A 84 -29.74 -24.27 -25.39
N HIS A 85 -30.77 -25.14 -25.31
CA HIS A 85 -31.79 -25.06 -24.27
C HIS A 85 -31.20 -25.39 -22.88
N ASP A 86 -30.45 -26.49 -22.77
CA ASP A 86 -29.72 -26.87 -21.54
C ASP A 86 -28.83 -25.70 -21.04
N VAL A 87 -28.11 -25.02 -21.93
CA VAL A 87 -27.26 -23.85 -21.60
C VAL A 87 -28.08 -22.72 -20.98
N ALA A 88 -29.23 -22.42 -21.56
CA ALA A 88 -30.15 -21.38 -21.10
C ALA A 88 -30.91 -21.76 -19.81
N VAL A 89 -30.86 -23.02 -19.38
CA VAL A 89 -31.51 -23.54 -18.16
C VAL A 89 -30.49 -23.77 -17.03
N GLU A 90 -29.26 -24.16 -17.36
CA GLU A 90 -28.17 -24.37 -16.38
C GLU A 90 -27.45 -23.05 -16.02
N SER A 91 -27.53 -21.99 -16.84
CA SER A 91 -26.90 -20.68 -16.57
C SER A 91 -27.81 -19.73 -15.79
N GLU A 92 -27.44 -19.42 -14.54
CA GLU A 92 -28.21 -18.56 -13.61
C GLU A 92 -28.49 -17.15 -14.18
N ALA A 93 -27.61 -16.62 -15.03
CA ALA A 93 -27.75 -15.28 -15.62
C ALA A 93 -28.88 -15.15 -16.67
N PHE A 94 -29.40 -16.28 -17.17
CA PHE A 94 -30.37 -16.32 -18.26
C PHE A 94 -31.73 -16.82 -17.82
N ARG A 95 -32.77 -16.18 -18.36
CA ARG A 95 -34.13 -16.66 -18.32
C ARG A 95 -34.54 -17.23 -19.68
N PRO A 96 -34.78 -18.55 -19.79
CA PRO A 96 -35.23 -19.15 -21.03
C PRO A 96 -36.69 -18.78 -21.35
N MET A 97 -36.97 -18.53 -22.63
CA MET A 97 -38.30 -18.23 -23.18
C MET A 97 -38.56 -19.11 -24.43
N PRO A 98 -39.75 -19.73 -24.59
CA PRO A 98 -40.10 -20.45 -25.81
C PRO A 98 -40.13 -19.54 -27.05
N LEU A 99 -39.68 -20.05 -28.20
CA LEU A 99 -39.68 -19.30 -29.47
C LEU A 99 -41.07 -18.93 -30.01
N ASP A 100 -42.16 -19.50 -29.50
CA ASP A 100 -43.54 -19.10 -29.82
C ASP A 100 -44.09 -17.99 -28.90
N GLU A 101 -43.40 -17.68 -27.79
CA GLU A 101 -43.64 -16.47 -26.99
C GLU A 101 -42.81 -15.26 -27.47
N LEU A 102 -41.90 -15.44 -28.43
CA LEU A 102 -41.08 -14.37 -29.00
C LEU A 102 -41.92 -13.35 -29.79
N VAL A 103 -41.86 -12.10 -29.34
CA VAL A 103 -42.45 -10.93 -29.99
C VAL A 103 -41.33 -9.97 -30.35
N VAL A 104 -41.02 -9.90 -31.65
CA VAL A 104 -40.16 -8.86 -32.23
C VAL A 104 -41.05 -7.68 -32.62
N GLU A 105 -40.80 -6.51 -32.03
CA GLU A 105 -41.46 -5.26 -32.41
C GLU A 105 -40.76 -4.63 -33.64
N SER A 106 -41.22 -3.46 -34.10
CA SER A 106 -40.78 -2.92 -35.41
C SER A 106 -39.41 -2.23 -35.37
N GLY A 107 -38.34 -3.03 -35.32
CA GLY A 107 -36.94 -2.58 -35.34
C GLY A 107 -36.02 -3.65 -34.75
N ASP A 108 -35.01 -3.21 -34.01
CA ASP A 108 -34.13 -4.09 -33.24
C ASP A 108 -34.67 -4.40 -31.82
N GLU A 109 -35.95 -4.11 -31.53
CA GLU A 109 -36.57 -4.33 -30.22
C GLU A 109 -37.38 -5.64 -30.20
N ALA A 110 -37.16 -6.48 -29.18
CA ALA A 110 -37.91 -7.72 -28.94
C ALA A 110 -38.10 -7.95 -27.44
N ASN A 111 -38.96 -8.90 -27.06
CA ASN A 111 -39.14 -9.33 -25.66
C ASN A 111 -38.09 -10.34 -25.15
N ALA A 112 -37.00 -10.53 -25.90
CA ALA A 112 -35.81 -11.29 -25.51
C ALA A 112 -34.55 -10.54 -25.98
N ASP A 113 -33.47 -10.58 -25.20
CA ASP A 113 -32.20 -9.91 -25.53
C ASP A 113 -31.37 -10.73 -26.52
N VAL A 114 -31.44 -12.06 -26.40
CA VAL A 114 -30.83 -13.04 -27.32
C VAL A 114 -31.91 -13.97 -27.86
N VAL A 115 -31.81 -14.33 -29.14
CA VAL A 115 -32.70 -15.30 -29.79
C VAL A 115 -31.85 -16.37 -30.48
N VAL A 116 -31.98 -17.61 -30.03
CA VAL A 116 -31.40 -18.79 -30.68
C VAL A 116 -32.32 -19.21 -31.83
N THR A 117 -31.92 -18.96 -33.07
CA THR A 117 -32.74 -19.31 -34.23
C THR A 117 -32.77 -20.83 -34.47
N ARG A 118 -33.75 -21.31 -35.24
CA ARG A 118 -33.87 -22.73 -35.61
C ARG A 118 -32.75 -23.28 -36.50
N ASN A 119 -31.88 -22.41 -36.99
CA ASN A 119 -30.64 -22.74 -37.68
C ASN A 119 -29.38 -22.58 -36.80
N GLY A 120 -29.55 -22.28 -35.51
CA GLY A 120 -28.45 -22.19 -34.53
C GLY A 120 -27.67 -20.88 -34.58
N GLU A 121 -28.21 -19.83 -35.21
CA GLU A 121 -27.62 -18.49 -35.19
C GLU A 121 -28.10 -17.74 -33.94
N LEU A 122 -27.21 -16.96 -33.32
CA LEU A 122 -27.55 -16.06 -32.22
C LEU A 122 -27.92 -14.69 -32.80
N ALA A 123 -29.21 -14.34 -32.76
CA ALA A 123 -29.68 -12.98 -33.01
C ALA A 123 -29.74 -12.20 -31.69
N ARG A 124 -29.54 -10.88 -31.77
CA ARG A 124 -29.46 -9.97 -30.61
C ARG A 124 -30.45 -8.81 -30.78
N TYR A 125 -31.09 -8.41 -29.69
CA TYR A 125 -32.13 -7.38 -29.70
C TYR A 125 -32.03 -6.46 -28.47
N GLY A 126 -32.58 -5.25 -28.58
CA GLY A 126 -32.64 -4.25 -27.54
C GLY A 126 -31.28 -3.63 -27.15
N PRO A 127 -31.28 -2.69 -26.19
CA PRO A 127 -30.07 -2.02 -25.71
C PRO A 127 -29.14 -2.91 -24.86
N HIS A 128 -29.52 -4.17 -24.62
CA HIS A 128 -28.78 -5.13 -23.82
C HIS A 128 -28.29 -6.34 -24.62
N GLY A 129 -28.84 -6.60 -25.82
CA GLY A 129 -28.55 -7.78 -26.64
C GLY A 129 -27.08 -8.00 -27.03
N GLU A 130 -26.25 -6.96 -27.06
CA GLU A 130 -24.80 -7.12 -27.29
C GLU A 130 -24.10 -7.73 -26.07
N ALA A 131 -24.34 -7.21 -24.87
CA ALA A 131 -23.81 -7.79 -23.63
C ALA A 131 -24.44 -9.15 -23.31
N ALA A 132 -25.72 -9.32 -23.61
CA ALA A 132 -26.44 -10.58 -23.44
C ALA A 132 -25.93 -11.66 -24.42
N HIS A 133 -25.60 -11.30 -25.67
CA HIS A 133 -24.99 -12.20 -26.63
C HIS A 133 -23.63 -12.70 -26.13
N ASP A 134 -22.75 -11.79 -25.70
CA ASP A 134 -21.40 -12.15 -25.28
C ASP A 134 -21.43 -13.01 -23.99
N ALA A 135 -22.32 -12.68 -23.04
CA ALA A 135 -22.57 -13.51 -21.86
C ALA A 135 -23.18 -14.88 -22.20
N PHE A 136 -23.97 -14.99 -23.29
CA PHE A 136 -24.53 -16.28 -23.73
C PHE A 136 -23.46 -17.15 -24.41
N VAL A 137 -22.51 -16.54 -25.13
CA VAL A 137 -21.32 -17.24 -25.64
C VAL A 137 -20.45 -17.75 -24.50
N GLU A 138 -20.20 -16.93 -23.47
CA GLU A 138 -19.46 -17.34 -22.26
C GLU A 138 -20.19 -18.48 -21.51
N ALA A 139 -21.53 -18.43 -21.42
CA ALA A 139 -22.34 -19.52 -20.85
C ALA A 139 -22.27 -20.82 -21.69
N ILE A 140 -22.24 -20.73 -23.03
CA ILE A 140 -22.04 -21.89 -23.91
C ILE A 140 -20.67 -22.53 -23.64
N ASP A 141 -19.60 -21.74 -23.55
CA ASP A 141 -18.26 -22.25 -23.29
C ASP A 141 -18.12 -22.86 -21.88
N ALA A 142 -18.72 -22.24 -20.86
CA ALA A 142 -18.74 -22.77 -19.49
C ALA A 142 -19.50 -24.10 -19.37
N TYR A 143 -20.67 -24.20 -20.02
CA TYR A 143 -21.45 -25.44 -20.09
C TYR A 143 -20.69 -26.56 -20.82
N ASN A 144 -20.03 -26.23 -21.94
CA ASN A 144 -19.16 -27.17 -22.65
C ASN A 144 -17.99 -27.63 -21.75
N GLU A 145 -17.37 -26.73 -20.98
CA GLU A 145 -16.28 -27.11 -20.08
C GLU A 145 -16.75 -28.01 -18.93
N GLU A 146 -17.94 -27.80 -18.35
CA GLU A 146 -18.51 -28.72 -17.37
C GLU A 146 -18.79 -30.10 -17.99
N ARG A 147 -19.38 -30.16 -19.19
CA ARG A 147 -19.59 -31.43 -19.90
C ARG A 147 -18.26 -32.13 -20.23
N PHE A 148 -17.20 -31.39 -20.58
CA PHE A 148 -15.84 -31.93 -20.78
C PHE A 148 -15.18 -32.43 -19.48
N ARG A 149 -15.47 -31.81 -18.32
CA ARG A 149 -15.04 -32.27 -17.00
C ARG A 149 -15.68 -33.59 -16.56
N GLN A 150 -16.83 -33.94 -17.14
CA GLN A 150 -17.55 -35.19 -16.86
C GLN A 150 -17.13 -36.37 -17.77
N GLU A 151 -16.35 -36.12 -18.82
CA GLU A 151 -15.87 -37.16 -19.74
C GLU A 151 -14.79 -38.05 -19.12
N ALA A 152 -14.94 -39.36 -19.27
CA ALA A 152 -14.05 -40.36 -18.65
C ALA A 152 -12.65 -40.48 -19.30
N ASN A 153 -12.32 -39.58 -20.22
CA ASN A 153 -11.05 -39.53 -20.94
C ASN A 153 -10.56 -38.08 -21.01
N GLU A 154 -10.06 -37.59 -19.88
CA GLU A 154 -9.55 -36.22 -19.67
C GLU A 154 -8.60 -35.76 -20.80
N THR A 155 -7.72 -36.63 -21.29
CA THR A 155 -6.75 -36.32 -22.36
C THR A 155 -7.38 -36.14 -23.75
N ALA A 156 -8.63 -36.58 -23.95
CA ALA A 156 -9.40 -36.32 -25.17
C ALA A 156 -10.31 -35.09 -25.04
N ALA A 157 -10.81 -34.82 -23.83
CA ALA A 157 -11.59 -33.62 -23.50
C ALA A 157 -10.70 -32.37 -23.47
N TYR A 158 -9.52 -32.48 -22.86
CA TYR A 158 -8.50 -31.44 -22.73
C TYR A 158 -7.19 -31.90 -23.39
N PRO A 159 -7.08 -31.85 -24.73
CA PRO A 159 -5.88 -32.30 -25.45
C PRO A 159 -4.66 -31.39 -25.27
N VAL A 160 -4.83 -30.23 -24.61
CA VAL A 160 -3.77 -29.28 -24.28
C VAL A 160 -3.83 -28.99 -22.78
N HIS A 161 -2.82 -29.47 -22.05
CA HIS A 161 -2.50 -28.97 -20.73
C HIS A 161 -1.42 -27.91 -20.85
N VAL A 162 -1.57 -26.80 -20.12
CA VAL A 162 -0.55 -25.78 -19.97
C VAL A 162 0.04 -25.92 -18.57
N GLU A 163 1.36 -25.91 -18.49
CA GLU A 163 2.14 -25.81 -17.25
C GLU A 163 2.75 -24.40 -17.23
N LEU A 164 2.46 -23.63 -16.17
CA LEU A 164 2.99 -22.28 -16.02
C LEU A 164 4.32 -22.27 -15.28
N ASP A 165 5.39 -21.90 -15.98
CA ASP A 165 6.71 -21.66 -15.43
C ASP A 165 6.99 -20.14 -15.39
N TYR A 166 6.99 -19.57 -14.18
CA TYR A 166 7.19 -18.14 -13.94
C TYR A 166 8.68 -17.75 -13.96
N GLN A 167 9.25 -17.77 -15.15
CA GLN A 167 10.66 -17.42 -15.40
C GLN A 167 10.97 -15.93 -15.17
N GLU A 168 11.90 -15.64 -14.26
CA GLU A 168 12.38 -14.29 -13.95
C GLU A 168 13.17 -13.70 -15.13
N ARG A 169 12.55 -12.74 -15.85
CA ARG A 169 13.15 -12.10 -17.02
C ARG A 169 13.82 -10.78 -16.66
N ASN A 170 15.08 -10.90 -16.22
CA ASN A 170 16.01 -9.77 -16.14
C ASN A 170 16.19 -9.11 -17.51
N PHE A 171 15.50 -8.00 -17.74
CA PHE A 171 15.76 -7.10 -18.86
C PHE A 171 17.04 -6.28 -18.58
N GLU A 172 18.19 -6.97 -18.59
CA GLU A 172 19.44 -6.30 -18.92
C GLU A 172 19.27 -5.71 -20.32
N ARG A 173 19.04 -4.40 -20.40
CA ARG A 173 18.92 -3.68 -21.65
C ARG A 173 20.31 -3.63 -22.30
N THR A 174 20.62 -4.65 -23.10
CA THR A 174 21.84 -4.74 -23.91
C THR A 174 21.98 -3.44 -24.69
N SER A 175 22.86 -2.58 -24.20
CA SER A 175 22.93 -1.20 -24.67
C SER A 175 23.78 -1.18 -25.92
N GLU A 176 23.14 -1.24 -27.08
CA GLU A 176 23.76 -1.10 -28.40
C GLU A 176 24.30 0.33 -28.62
N GLN A 177 25.33 0.70 -27.87
CA GLN A 177 26.25 1.79 -28.19
C GLN A 177 27.60 1.18 -28.56
N GLY A 178 27.85 1.09 -29.87
CA GLY A 178 28.95 0.31 -30.42
C GLY A 178 30.32 0.89 -30.08
N GLU A 179 31.16 0.08 -29.44
CA GLU A 179 32.55 0.42 -29.15
C GLU A 179 33.48 -0.08 -30.27
N ARG A 180 34.08 0.87 -30.99
CA ARG A 180 35.15 0.59 -31.96
C ARG A 180 36.51 0.81 -31.29
N ASP A 181 37.27 -0.26 -31.07
CA ASP A 181 38.68 -0.32 -31.52
C ASP A 181 39.25 -1.75 -31.45
N GLY A 182 40.47 -1.95 -31.96
CA GLY A 182 41.48 -2.44 -31.01
C GLY A 182 42.33 -3.67 -31.30
N SER A 183 42.10 -4.48 -32.34
CA SER A 183 43.09 -5.42 -32.93
C SER A 183 43.78 -6.51 -32.06
N SER A 184 43.72 -7.78 -32.50
CA SER A 184 44.94 -8.52 -32.90
C SER A 184 44.63 -9.83 -33.63
N ASN A 185 45.60 -10.35 -34.40
CA ASN A 185 45.39 -11.40 -35.40
C ASN A 185 45.49 -12.84 -34.86
N GLY A 186 44.70 -13.75 -35.45
CA GLY A 186 44.89 -15.21 -35.42
C GLY A 186 44.24 -15.85 -36.64
N ASP A 187 45.04 -16.49 -37.50
CA ASP A 187 44.66 -16.97 -38.85
C ASP A 187 44.35 -18.49 -38.88
N SER A 188 43.74 -18.96 -39.98
CA SER A 188 43.57 -20.37 -40.46
C SER A 188 42.15 -21.01 -40.39
N ASP A 189 41.43 -20.91 -41.53
CA ASP A 189 40.79 -22.01 -42.31
C ASP A 189 39.71 -22.95 -41.69
N GLY A 190 38.75 -23.45 -42.50
CA GLY A 190 37.81 -24.49 -42.01
C GLY A 190 36.41 -24.76 -42.64
N GLY A 191 36.19 -24.68 -43.97
CA GLY A 191 35.28 -25.62 -44.68
C GLY A 191 33.72 -25.58 -44.59
N THR A 192 33.08 -25.00 -45.62
CA THR A 192 32.01 -25.57 -46.49
C THR A 192 30.66 -26.15 -45.97
N GLY A 193 29.55 -25.71 -46.61
CA GLY A 193 28.29 -26.49 -46.78
C GLY A 193 27.00 -25.64 -46.95
N THR A 194 26.65 -25.10 -48.13
CA THR A 194 25.64 -25.65 -49.10
C THR A 194 24.30 -26.11 -48.51
N GLY A 195 23.09 -25.64 -48.89
CA GLY A 195 22.57 -24.76 -49.96
C GLY A 195 21.05 -25.03 -50.10
N PRO A 196 20.33 -24.74 -51.22
CA PRO A 196 20.51 -23.78 -52.31
C PRO A 196 19.40 -22.68 -52.28
N ALA A 197 19.16 -21.96 -53.39
CA ALA A 197 18.11 -20.94 -53.50
C ALA A 197 17.38 -20.96 -54.86
N GLU A 198 16.10 -20.55 -54.87
CA GLU A 198 15.29 -20.20 -56.05
C GLU A 198 14.32 -19.05 -55.69
N ASN A 199 13.70 -18.27 -56.59
CA ASN A 199 14.17 -17.46 -57.75
C ASN A 199 12.94 -16.72 -58.36
N GLY A 200 13.05 -15.45 -58.76
CA GLY A 200 11.98 -14.66 -59.41
C GLY A 200 11.85 -13.22 -58.86
N THR A 201 12.28 -12.17 -59.58
CA THR A 201 11.55 -11.37 -60.63
C THR A 201 10.35 -10.56 -60.11
N GLY A 202 10.25 -9.23 -60.30
CA GLY A 202 11.15 -8.24 -60.94
C GLY A 202 10.37 -7.05 -61.56
N ASP A 203 11.01 -5.87 -61.73
CA ASP A 203 10.46 -4.61 -62.30
C ASP A 203 9.20 -4.02 -61.59
N ASP A 204 8.64 -2.85 -61.95
CA ASP A 204 9.14 -1.44 -61.97
C ASP A 204 7.84 -0.54 -61.91
N SER A 205 7.73 0.80 -61.98
CA SER A 205 8.62 1.92 -62.32
C SER A 205 8.07 3.26 -61.78
N THR A 206 8.93 4.28 -61.58
CA THR A 206 8.62 5.73 -61.39
C THR A 206 7.85 6.14 -60.10
N ALA A 207 7.97 7.30 -59.44
CA ALA A 207 8.67 8.61 -59.58
C ALA A 207 7.69 9.82 -59.65
N ASP A 208 8.04 10.90 -58.93
CA ASP A 208 7.31 12.17 -58.71
C ASP A 208 5.92 12.08 -58.04
N GLY A 209 5.42 13.10 -57.32
CA GLY A 209 6.09 14.33 -56.87
C GLY A 209 5.13 15.51 -56.62
N THR A 210 5.40 16.35 -55.60
CA THR A 210 4.65 17.56 -55.18
C THR A 210 3.23 17.31 -54.62
N GLY A 211 2.59 18.20 -53.83
CA GLY A 211 3.04 19.45 -53.18
C GLY A 211 1.88 20.42 -52.88
N GLY A 212 1.99 21.23 -51.81
CA GLY A 212 0.95 22.16 -51.31
C GLY A 212 0.08 21.54 -50.20
N GLU A 213 -0.06 22.07 -48.97
CA GLU A 213 -0.39 23.44 -48.49
C GLU A 213 -1.81 23.90 -48.85
N GLY A 214 -2.58 24.50 -47.92
CA GLY A 214 -3.76 25.25 -48.38
C GLY A 214 -4.93 25.73 -47.50
N SER A 215 -4.93 25.63 -46.16
CA SER A 215 -5.67 26.58 -45.26
C SER A 215 -7.22 26.66 -45.19
N SER A 216 -7.69 26.89 -43.95
CA SER A 216 -8.81 27.78 -43.49
C SER A 216 -10.31 27.47 -43.71
N ASP A 217 -11.05 27.77 -42.63
CA ASP A 217 -12.43 28.29 -42.52
C ASP A 217 -13.64 27.44 -42.98
N ASP A 218 -14.83 27.51 -42.37
CA ASP A 218 -15.28 28.01 -41.04
C ASP A 218 -16.73 27.50 -40.77
N GLY A 219 -17.22 27.56 -39.53
CA GLY A 219 -18.62 27.91 -39.28
C GLY A 219 -19.70 26.83 -39.08
N SER A 220 -19.97 26.53 -37.80
CA SER A 220 -21.33 26.51 -37.19
C SER A 220 -22.34 25.35 -37.43
N GLY A 221 -23.28 25.18 -36.47
CA GLY A 221 -24.48 24.33 -36.54
C GLY A 221 -24.22 22.86 -36.23
N ASP A 222 -24.34 22.35 -34.99
CA ASP A 222 -25.52 22.24 -34.11
C ASP A 222 -26.58 21.21 -34.57
N ALA A 223 -27.15 20.52 -33.59
CA ALA A 223 -27.73 19.17 -33.64
C ALA A 223 -28.77 18.85 -34.74
N THR A 224 -28.74 17.61 -35.25
CA THR A 224 -29.89 16.70 -35.10
C THR A 224 -29.55 15.21 -35.26
N SER A 225 -30.39 14.37 -34.65
CA SER A 225 -30.39 12.90 -34.66
C SER A 225 -30.47 12.27 -36.06
N GLY A 226 -29.73 11.18 -36.29
CA GLY A 226 -29.88 10.25 -37.42
C GLY A 226 -29.27 8.89 -37.09
N SER A 227 -29.94 7.79 -37.47
CA SER A 227 -29.55 6.41 -37.17
C SER A 227 -29.10 5.65 -38.43
N THR A 228 -28.42 4.51 -38.25
CA THR A 228 -28.14 3.45 -39.27
C THR A 228 -27.30 3.88 -40.49
N ASP A 229 -26.54 3.00 -41.17
CA ASP A 229 -26.27 1.57 -40.98
C ASP A 229 -24.79 1.25 -41.35
N GLY A 230 -24.30 0.07 -41.00
CA GLY A 230 -22.94 -0.39 -41.33
C GLY A 230 -22.79 -0.93 -42.76
N THR A 231 -21.57 -0.88 -43.30
CA THR A 231 -21.17 -1.73 -44.45
C THR A 231 -19.80 -2.36 -44.26
N ASP A 232 -19.81 -3.68 -44.43
CA ASP A 232 -18.74 -4.67 -44.29
C ASP A 232 -17.34 -4.37 -44.89
N ARG A 233 -16.33 -4.81 -44.13
CA ARG A 233 -15.17 -5.67 -44.50
C ARG A 233 -13.84 -5.13 -45.05
N ASN A 234 -12.81 -5.68 -44.39
CA ASN A 234 -11.51 -6.19 -44.84
C ASN A 234 -10.26 -5.28 -44.94
N ASP A 235 -9.28 -5.73 -44.16
CA ASP A 235 -7.83 -5.86 -44.43
C ASP A 235 -6.90 -4.63 -44.43
N GLY A 236 -5.79 -4.79 -43.71
CA GLY A 236 -4.51 -4.14 -44.04
C GLY A 236 -4.13 -2.88 -43.27
N ALA A 237 -3.94 -2.97 -41.96
CA ALA A 237 -3.28 -1.91 -41.17
C ALA A 237 -2.05 -2.47 -40.44
N THR A 238 -0.85 -2.03 -40.84
CA THR A 238 0.40 -2.20 -40.09
C THR A 238 0.46 -1.18 -38.95
N ASP A 239 0.46 -1.64 -37.71
CA ASP A 239 0.51 -0.77 -36.52
C ASP A 239 1.95 -0.37 -36.16
N ASP A 240 2.51 0.57 -36.91
CA ASP A 240 3.77 1.26 -36.58
C ASP A 240 3.53 2.36 -35.50
N GLY A 241 3.14 1.91 -34.31
CA GLY A 241 3.37 2.54 -33.01
C GLY A 241 2.86 3.97 -32.73
N ASP A 242 1.83 4.07 -31.88
CA ASP A 242 1.70 5.21 -30.95
C ASP A 242 1.11 4.84 -29.57
N GLY A 243 1.58 5.56 -28.55
CA GLY A 243 0.75 6.17 -27.50
C GLY A 243 0.06 5.30 -26.44
N ARG A 244 -0.19 4.00 -26.66
CA ARG A 244 -0.89 3.17 -25.66
C ARG A 244 -0.07 3.07 -24.38
N LEU A 245 -0.65 3.54 -23.27
CA LEU A 245 -0.07 3.46 -21.92
C LEU A 245 0.30 2.01 -21.61
N GLN A 246 1.59 1.69 -21.71
CA GLN A 246 2.11 0.38 -21.32
C GLN A 246 1.92 0.21 -19.82
N VAL A 247 1.07 -0.75 -19.44
CA VAL A 247 1.03 -1.24 -18.06
C VAL A 247 2.43 -1.78 -17.74
N PRO A 248 3.13 -1.27 -16.70
CA PRO A 248 4.47 -1.73 -16.40
C PRO A 248 4.52 -3.24 -16.18
N ASN A 249 5.60 -3.88 -16.63
CA ASN A 249 5.83 -5.30 -16.41
C ASN A 249 6.07 -5.56 -14.92
N ILE A 250 5.04 -6.01 -14.21
CA ILE A 250 5.04 -6.26 -12.77
C ILE A 250 5.28 -7.76 -12.57
N GLY A 251 6.52 -8.12 -12.18
CA GLY A 251 6.98 -9.51 -12.10
C GLY A 251 8.44 -9.59 -11.66
N GLY A 252 8.76 -9.12 -10.45
CA GLY A 252 10.14 -8.93 -9.99
C GLY A 252 10.38 -9.42 -8.56
N ALA A 253 11.09 -10.55 -8.47
CA ALA A 253 11.49 -11.28 -7.27
C ALA A 253 10.37 -11.94 -6.43
N GLY A 254 10.67 -13.16 -5.94
CA GLY A 254 10.15 -13.67 -4.67
C GLY A 254 8.76 -14.31 -4.64
N GLY A 255 8.56 -15.41 -5.39
CA GLY A 255 7.35 -16.24 -5.24
C GLY A 255 7.21 -17.28 -6.34
N ALA A 256 7.71 -18.50 -6.11
CA ALA A 256 7.42 -19.63 -6.99
C ALA A 256 6.01 -20.16 -6.70
N VAL A 257 5.02 -19.57 -7.36
CA VAL A 257 3.65 -20.11 -7.38
C VAL A 257 3.71 -21.51 -7.99
N ASP A 258 3.29 -22.52 -7.22
CA ASP A 258 3.38 -23.92 -7.62
C ASP A 258 2.58 -24.14 -8.92
N GLY A 259 3.19 -24.81 -9.90
CA GLY A 259 2.80 -24.68 -11.30
C GLY A 259 1.34 -25.05 -11.57
N THR A 260 0.52 -24.07 -11.97
CA THR A 260 -0.91 -24.29 -12.26
C THR A 260 -1.06 -25.13 -13.53
N VAL A 261 -1.09 -26.45 -13.39
CA VAL A 261 -1.32 -27.40 -14.50
C VAL A 261 -2.81 -27.54 -14.76
N GLY A 262 -3.27 -27.11 -15.94
CA GLY A 262 -4.68 -27.20 -16.32
C GLY A 262 -4.93 -26.91 -17.80
N PRO A 263 -6.19 -27.01 -18.28
CA PRO A 263 -6.57 -26.50 -19.59
C PRO A 263 -6.46 -24.96 -19.62
N PRO A 264 -6.26 -24.33 -20.80
CA PRO A 264 -6.04 -22.90 -20.91
C PRO A 264 -7.09 -22.01 -20.23
N GLY A 265 -8.37 -22.40 -20.22
CA GLY A 265 -9.46 -21.65 -19.57
C GLY A 265 -9.38 -21.62 -18.03
N SER A 266 -8.77 -22.64 -17.42
CA SER A 266 -8.59 -22.71 -15.96
C SER A 266 -7.50 -21.77 -15.42
N ILE A 267 -6.73 -21.12 -16.30
CA ILE A 267 -5.60 -20.27 -15.93
C ILE A 267 -6.07 -18.84 -15.71
N SER A 268 -6.21 -18.46 -14.44
CA SER A 268 -6.34 -17.06 -14.02
C SER A 268 -4.96 -16.41 -13.83
N PRO A 269 -4.78 -15.12 -14.19
CA PRO A 269 -3.56 -14.39 -13.84
C PRO A 269 -3.46 -14.20 -12.32
N PRO A 270 -2.25 -14.28 -11.73
CA PRO A 270 -2.05 -14.13 -10.28
C PRO A 270 -2.20 -12.66 -9.88
N PHE A 271 -3.45 -12.26 -9.59
CA PHE A 271 -3.78 -10.95 -9.06
C PHE A 271 -4.65 -11.10 -7.82
N PRO A 272 -4.19 -10.71 -6.61
CA PRO A 272 -4.83 -11.04 -5.34
C PRO A 272 -6.08 -10.20 -5.03
N PHE A 273 -6.88 -9.84 -6.04
CA PHE A 273 -7.99 -8.88 -5.91
C PHE A 273 -8.99 -9.28 -4.82
N GLN A 274 -9.38 -10.55 -4.76
CA GLN A 274 -10.28 -11.07 -3.73
C GLN A 274 -9.65 -10.98 -2.33
N SER A 275 -8.44 -11.53 -2.15
CA SER A 275 -7.69 -11.50 -0.88
C SER A 275 -7.40 -10.07 -0.41
N LEU A 276 -7.16 -9.14 -1.33
CA LEU A 276 -6.91 -7.72 -1.07
C LEU A 276 -8.19 -6.96 -0.68
N LEU A 277 -9.33 -7.26 -1.31
CA LEU A 277 -10.66 -6.74 -0.88
C LEU A 277 -11.04 -7.27 0.51
N LEU A 278 -10.75 -8.55 0.78
CA LEU A 278 -10.94 -9.17 2.09
C LEU A 278 -9.99 -8.58 3.14
N ALA A 279 -8.75 -8.23 2.77
CA ALA A 279 -7.83 -7.52 3.65
C ALA A 279 -8.28 -6.07 3.91
N PHE A 280 -8.80 -5.36 2.90
CA PHE A 280 -9.38 -4.01 3.06
C PHE A 280 -10.52 -3.96 4.09
N LEU A 281 -11.27 -5.07 4.21
CA LEU A 281 -12.33 -5.25 5.20
C LEU A 281 -11.84 -5.08 6.66
N PHE A 282 -10.57 -5.36 6.95
CA PHE A 282 -9.96 -5.10 8.27
C PHE A 282 -9.71 -3.61 8.53
N VAL A 283 -9.41 -2.82 7.49
CA VAL A 283 -9.00 -1.40 7.61
C VAL A 283 -10.21 -0.46 7.69
N VAL A 284 -11.28 -0.74 6.95
CA VAL A 284 -12.50 0.11 6.94
C VAL A 284 -13.11 0.33 8.34
N PRO A 285 -13.29 -0.69 9.21
CA PRO A 285 -13.76 -0.49 10.58
C PRO A 285 -12.83 0.38 11.43
N MET A 286 -11.51 0.31 11.22
CA MET A 286 -10.55 1.15 11.95
C MET A 286 -10.84 2.64 11.75
N ASN A 287 -11.16 3.03 10.50
CA ASN A 287 -11.49 4.40 10.14
C ASN A 287 -12.73 4.95 10.88
N PHE A 288 -13.74 4.14 11.17
CA PHE A 288 -14.90 4.56 11.98
C PHE A 288 -14.57 4.66 13.48
N VAL A 289 -13.84 3.68 14.02
CA VAL A 289 -13.50 3.65 15.45
C VAL A 289 -12.53 4.77 15.83
N ILE A 290 -11.59 5.16 14.96
CA ILE A 290 -10.74 6.33 15.22
C ILE A 290 -11.51 7.64 15.25
N GLN A 291 -12.54 7.83 14.42
CA GLN A 291 -13.36 9.05 14.44
C GLN A 291 -14.11 9.18 15.78
N ALA A 292 -14.69 8.07 16.27
CA ALA A 292 -15.32 8.01 17.58
C ALA A 292 -14.31 8.30 18.71
N TYR A 293 -13.12 7.70 18.66
CA TYR A 293 -12.06 7.89 19.65
C TYR A 293 -11.54 9.34 19.68
N GLY A 294 -11.16 9.89 18.54
CA GLY A 294 -10.69 11.29 18.42
C GLY A 294 -11.74 12.29 18.87
N SER A 295 -13.02 11.99 18.63
CA SER A 295 -14.15 12.79 19.12
C SER A 295 -14.19 12.84 20.66
N THR A 296 -14.06 11.71 21.38
CA THR A 296 -14.07 11.73 22.86
C THR A 296 -12.93 12.54 23.49
N ILE A 297 -11.73 12.50 22.89
CA ILE A 297 -10.58 13.31 23.32
C ILE A 297 -10.85 14.80 23.09
N MET A 298 -11.44 15.17 21.95
CA MET A 298 -11.85 16.55 21.67
C MET A 298 -13.00 17.01 22.59
N ASP A 299 -13.93 16.11 22.93
CA ASP A 299 -15.11 16.40 23.75
C ASP A 299 -14.72 16.86 25.16
N GLU A 300 -13.75 16.20 25.78
CA GLU A 300 -13.20 16.61 27.07
C GLU A 300 -12.40 17.90 27.02
N ARG A 301 -11.63 18.08 25.93
CA ARG A 301 -10.81 19.26 25.70
C ARG A 301 -11.65 20.52 25.46
N VAL A 302 -12.75 20.41 24.72
CA VAL A 302 -13.69 21.52 24.49
C VAL A 302 -14.53 21.80 25.73
N LYS A 303 -15.00 20.77 26.44
CA LYS A 303 -15.88 20.91 27.61
C LYS A 303 -15.14 21.04 28.94
N ARG A 304 -13.80 21.26 28.92
CA ARG A 304 -12.87 21.31 30.07
C ARG A 304 -12.84 20.09 31.01
N ARG A 305 -13.60 19.03 30.71
CA ARG A 305 -13.72 17.83 31.56
C ARG A 305 -12.40 17.09 31.81
N GLY A 306 -11.38 17.31 30.96
CA GLY A 306 -10.03 16.80 31.15
C GLY A 306 -9.32 17.33 32.41
N GLU A 307 -9.68 18.52 32.92
CA GLU A 307 -9.11 19.10 34.15
C GLU A 307 -9.31 18.15 35.35
N LEU A 308 -10.52 17.61 35.50
CA LEU A 308 -10.89 16.69 36.59
C LEU A 308 -10.09 15.38 36.58
N LEU A 309 -9.61 14.94 35.41
CA LEU A 309 -8.77 13.75 35.28
C LEU A 309 -7.30 14.05 35.56
N LEU A 310 -6.82 15.25 35.22
CA LEU A 310 -5.45 15.70 35.51
C LEU A 310 -5.21 15.97 37.01
N VAL A 311 -6.26 16.33 37.76
CA VAL A 311 -6.24 16.46 39.24
C VAL A 311 -6.32 15.09 39.95
N SER A 312 -6.65 14.01 39.24
CA SER A 312 -6.73 12.67 39.83
C SER A 312 -5.34 12.07 40.12
N PRO A 313 -5.21 11.10 41.05
CA PRO A 313 -3.95 10.41 41.33
C PRO A 313 -3.53 9.38 40.25
N ALA A 314 -4.16 9.40 39.07
CA ALA A 314 -3.75 8.60 37.92
C ALA A 314 -2.71 9.35 37.08
N SER A 315 -1.67 8.66 36.60
CA SER A 315 -0.70 9.31 35.72
C SER A 315 -1.26 9.53 34.32
N ARG A 316 -0.76 10.54 33.60
CA ARG A 316 -1.13 10.83 32.20
C ARG A 316 -1.08 9.59 31.29
N ARG A 317 -0.10 8.70 31.50
CA ARG A 317 0.04 7.42 30.79
C ARG A 317 -1.12 6.46 31.10
N GLU A 318 -1.52 6.36 32.37
CA GLU A 318 -2.62 5.49 32.81
C GLU A 318 -3.98 5.99 32.30
N ILE A 319 -4.16 7.32 32.22
CA ILE A 319 -5.36 7.97 31.70
C ILE A 319 -5.49 7.73 30.19
N VAL A 320 -4.42 7.99 29.42
CA VAL A 320 -4.42 7.77 27.96
C VAL A 320 -4.60 6.29 27.64
N ALA A 321 -3.80 5.40 28.25
CA ALA A 321 -3.96 3.96 28.05
C ALA A 321 -5.36 3.46 28.46
N GLY A 322 -5.94 4.00 29.54
CA GLY A 322 -7.29 3.66 29.97
C GLY A 322 -8.36 4.03 28.94
N LYS A 323 -8.18 5.15 28.23
CA LYS A 323 -9.08 5.59 27.16
C LYS A 323 -8.85 4.89 25.84
N THR A 324 -7.61 4.57 25.48
CA THR A 324 -7.30 3.83 24.24
C THR A 324 -7.76 2.38 24.32
N LEU A 325 -7.58 1.72 25.47
CA LEU A 325 -7.83 0.29 25.66
C LEU A 325 -9.21 -0.21 25.17
N PRO A 326 -10.36 0.43 25.46
CA PRO A 326 -11.65 -0.07 24.98
C PRO A 326 -11.81 0.04 23.46
N TYR A 327 -11.21 1.04 22.81
CA TYR A 327 -11.24 1.17 21.35
C TYR A 327 -10.32 0.14 20.69
N LEU A 328 -9.14 -0.13 21.28
CA LEU A 328 -8.25 -1.20 20.84
C LEU A 328 -8.90 -2.57 20.99
N LEU A 329 -9.55 -2.86 22.13
CA LEU A 329 -10.28 -4.11 22.33
C LEU A 329 -11.48 -4.24 21.38
N GLY A 330 -12.16 -3.13 21.07
CA GLY A 330 -13.19 -3.10 20.03
C GLY A 330 -12.64 -3.46 18.65
N LEU A 331 -11.49 -2.90 18.26
CA LEU A 331 -10.85 -3.22 16.98
C LEU A 331 -10.32 -4.65 16.91
N VAL A 332 -9.76 -5.18 18.00
CA VAL A 332 -9.38 -6.60 18.06
C VAL A 332 -10.61 -7.51 17.97
N ALA A 333 -11.73 -7.17 18.63
CA ALA A 333 -12.97 -7.93 18.51
C ALA A 333 -13.57 -7.90 17.08
N VAL A 334 -13.48 -6.76 16.39
CA VAL A 334 -13.90 -6.65 14.98
C VAL A 334 -12.95 -7.43 14.06
N ALA A 335 -11.63 -7.33 14.24
CA ALA A 335 -10.65 -8.10 13.46
C ALA A 335 -10.84 -9.61 13.66
N VAL A 336 -11.08 -10.08 14.89
CA VAL A 336 -11.45 -11.47 15.18
C VAL A 336 -12.75 -11.87 14.47
N GLY A 337 -13.77 -11.00 14.48
CA GLY A 337 -15.03 -11.25 13.78
C GLY A 337 -14.87 -11.40 12.27
N ILE A 338 -14.06 -10.55 11.65
CA ILE A 338 -13.74 -10.61 10.21
C ILE A 338 -12.91 -11.87 9.91
N THR A 339 -11.88 -12.14 10.71
CA THR A 339 -11.05 -13.36 10.57
C THR A 339 -11.90 -14.62 10.60
N VAL A 340 -12.87 -14.72 11.53
CA VAL A 340 -13.79 -15.87 11.61
C VAL A 340 -14.75 -15.93 10.41
N ALA A 341 -15.24 -14.78 9.92
CA ALA A 341 -16.12 -14.74 8.75
C ALA A 341 -15.41 -15.15 7.45
N VAL A 342 -14.16 -14.73 7.28
CA VAL A 342 -13.32 -14.97 6.09
C VAL A 342 -12.47 -16.25 6.23
N ARG A 343 -12.66 -17.03 7.31
CA ARG A 343 -11.93 -18.28 7.63
C ARG A 343 -10.39 -18.13 7.78
N GLY A 344 -9.89 -16.91 8.01
CA GLY A 344 -8.46 -16.61 8.20
C GLY A 344 -7.88 -17.10 9.53
N GLY A 345 -6.56 -16.99 9.66
CA GLY A 345 -5.78 -17.49 10.79
C GLY A 345 -5.53 -16.49 11.92
N LEU A 346 -4.74 -16.93 12.91
CA LEU A 346 -4.31 -16.05 14.02
C LEU A 346 -3.33 -14.97 13.56
N LEU A 347 -2.67 -15.16 12.42
CA LEU A 347 -1.74 -14.20 11.84
C LEU A 347 -2.46 -12.94 11.35
N SER A 348 -3.63 -13.07 10.70
CA SER A 348 -4.49 -11.93 10.35
C SER A 348 -4.80 -11.03 11.56
N ILE A 349 -5.18 -11.63 12.68
CA ILE A 349 -5.48 -10.91 13.93
C ILE A 349 -4.21 -10.25 14.49
N ALA A 350 -3.08 -10.95 14.46
CA ALA A 350 -1.80 -10.43 14.93
C ALA A 350 -1.29 -9.25 14.08
N ALA A 351 -1.53 -9.27 12.78
CA ALA A 351 -1.15 -8.23 11.82
C ALA A 351 -2.10 -7.02 11.84
N ALA A 352 -3.39 -7.21 12.17
CA ALA A 352 -4.34 -6.10 12.36
C ALA A 352 -4.03 -5.23 13.61
N ILE A 353 -3.44 -5.81 14.66
CA ILE A 353 -3.09 -5.10 15.92
C ILE A 353 -2.14 -3.90 15.73
N PRO A 354 -0.97 -4.01 15.05
CA PRO A 354 -0.06 -2.88 14.84
C PRO A 354 -0.69 -1.76 13.99
N ILE A 355 -1.51 -2.11 12.99
CA ILE A 355 -2.30 -1.13 12.21
C ILE A 355 -3.26 -0.37 13.13
N ALA A 356 -4.09 -1.10 13.88
CA ALA A 356 -5.06 -0.51 14.82
C ALA A 356 -4.38 0.37 15.90
N LEU A 357 -3.22 -0.04 16.41
CA LEU A 357 -2.42 0.74 17.35
C LEU A 357 -1.89 2.04 16.74
N LEU A 358 -1.36 2.01 15.51
CA LEU A 358 -0.87 3.21 14.83
C LEU A 358 -2.00 4.19 14.51
N PHE A 359 -3.13 3.69 13.99
CA PHE A 359 -4.34 4.47 13.72
C PHE A 359 -4.85 5.17 15.00
N LEU A 360 -4.94 4.45 16.13
CA LEU A 360 -5.32 5.03 17.42
C LEU A 360 -4.27 6.02 17.97
N ALA A 361 -2.98 5.72 17.84
CA ALA A 361 -1.89 6.56 18.35
C ALA A 361 -1.79 7.89 17.59
N ALA A 362 -1.82 7.84 16.26
CA ALA A 362 -1.83 9.01 15.40
C ALA A 362 -3.08 9.86 15.65
N THR A 363 -4.26 9.23 15.76
CA THR A 363 -5.51 9.92 16.08
C THR A 363 -5.49 10.60 17.45
N PHE A 364 -4.94 9.94 18.48
CA PHE A 364 -4.77 10.56 19.81
C PHE A 364 -3.86 11.80 19.73
N ALA A 365 -2.72 11.71 19.04
CA ALA A 365 -1.83 12.85 18.83
C ALA A 365 -2.54 13.97 18.06
N GLY A 366 -3.23 13.63 16.96
CA GLY A 366 -4.01 14.57 16.14
C GLY A 366 -5.12 15.29 16.92
N ALA A 367 -5.85 14.58 17.78
CA ALA A 367 -6.91 15.15 18.61
C ALA A 367 -6.40 16.12 19.69
N MET A 368 -5.18 15.90 20.21
CA MET A 368 -4.50 16.86 21.09
C MET A 368 -4.01 18.11 20.34
N LEU A 369 -3.63 17.95 19.07
CA LEU A 369 -3.16 19.04 18.22
C LEU A 369 -4.32 19.90 17.67
N ALA A 370 -5.45 19.31 17.28
CA ALA A 370 -6.62 20.06 16.82
C ALA A 370 -7.17 21.05 17.87
N ARG A 371 -7.82 22.14 17.41
CA ARG A 371 -8.46 23.15 18.29
C ARG A 371 -9.98 23.05 18.33
N SER A 372 -10.61 22.52 17.28
CA SER A 372 -12.06 22.40 17.12
C SER A 372 -12.43 21.07 16.44
N TYR A 373 -13.72 20.70 16.44
CA TYR A 373 -14.19 19.52 15.71
C TYR A 373 -13.92 19.61 14.19
N LYS A 374 -13.95 20.81 13.58
CA LYS A 374 -13.61 20.98 12.16
C LYS A 374 -12.13 20.66 11.88
N GLU A 375 -11.23 21.14 12.76
CA GLU A 375 -9.81 20.81 12.68
C GLU A 375 -9.55 19.32 13.00
N LEU A 376 -10.32 18.72 13.92
CA LEU A 376 -10.25 17.29 14.21
C LEU A 376 -10.62 16.47 12.97
N THR A 377 -11.75 16.75 12.31
CA THR A 377 -12.18 16.03 11.11
C THR A 377 -11.10 16.13 10.01
N PHE A 378 -10.56 17.32 9.75
CA PHE A 378 -9.45 17.49 8.81
C PHE A 378 -8.25 16.61 9.17
N VAL A 379 -7.76 16.71 10.42
CA VAL A 379 -6.57 15.96 10.89
C VAL A 379 -6.82 14.45 10.88
N THR A 380 -8.00 13.98 11.29
CA THR A 380 -8.35 12.55 11.28
C THR A 380 -8.53 12.00 9.87
N VAL A 381 -9.07 12.79 8.92
CA VAL A 381 -9.12 12.40 7.50
C VAL A 381 -7.70 12.36 6.90
N THR A 382 -6.82 13.33 7.18
CA THR A 382 -5.43 13.29 6.72
C THR A 382 -4.67 12.06 7.26
N ILE A 383 -4.85 11.74 8.54
CA ILE A 383 -4.27 10.53 9.17
C ILE A 383 -4.85 9.26 8.54
N SER A 384 -6.18 9.20 8.40
CA SER A 384 -6.92 8.08 7.81
C SER A 384 -6.45 7.78 6.39
N VAL A 385 -6.41 8.78 5.51
CA VAL A 385 -5.95 8.64 4.13
C VAL A 385 -4.49 8.19 4.12
N PHE A 386 -3.58 8.94 4.75
CA PHE A 386 -2.14 8.62 4.70
C PHE A 386 -1.81 7.22 5.23
N LEU A 387 -2.40 6.82 6.36
CA LEU A 387 -2.16 5.49 6.92
C LEU A 387 -2.87 4.39 6.13
N THR A 388 -4.05 4.64 5.54
CA THR A 388 -4.71 3.67 4.66
C THR A 388 -3.89 3.47 3.38
N THR A 389 -3.41 4.55 2.75
CA THR A 389 -2.50 4.50 1.59
C THR A 389 -1.23 3.70 1.90
N TYR A 390 -0.57 3.97 3.03
CA TYR A 390 0.63 3.23 3.44
C TYR A 390 0.36 1.75 3.77
N THR A 391 -0.82 1.45 4.31
CA THR A 391 -1.21 0.08 4.66
C THR A 391 -1.68 -0.71 3.42
N PHE A 392 -2.24 -0.04 2.40
CA PHE A 392 -2.86 -0.71 1.26
C PHE A 392 -1.93 -0.84 0.05
N ILE A 393 -1.23 0.24 -0.38
CA ILE A 393 -0.48 0.24 -1.65
C ILE A 393 0.60 -0.87 -1.72
N PRO A 394 1.43 -1.12 -0.68
CA PRO A 394 2.39 -2.22 -0.75
C PRO A 394 1.70 -3.59 -0.89
N ALA A 395 0.59 -3.80 -0.20
CA ALA A 395 -0.12 -5.09 -0.18
C ALA A 395 -0.84 -5.45 -1.49
N VAL A 396 -0.99 -4.49 -2.41
CA VAL A 396 -1.43 -4.76 -3.80
C VAL A 396 -0.43 -5.70 -4.51
N PHE A 397 0.85 -5.64 -4.15
CA PHE A 397 1.93 -6.37 -4.79
C PHE A 397 2.35 -7.64 -4.02
N THR A 398 1.51 -8.17 -3.12
CA THR A 398 1.83 -9.33 -2.26
C THR A 398 2.40 -10.49 -3.06
N ASP A 399 1.73 -10.85 -4.15
CA ASP A 399 2.03 -12.02 -4.98
C ASP A 399 3.20 -11.79 -5.96
N VAL A 400 3.82 -10.60 -5.96
CA VAL A 400 4.71 -10.16 -7.06
C VAL A 400 5.93 -9.36 -6.63
N ASN A 401 6.06 -8.97 -5.34
CA ASN A 401 7.22 -8.21 -4.88
C ASN A 401 7.42 -8.24 -3.34
N PRO A 402 8.64 -8.54 -2.82
CA PRO A 402 8.96 -8.44 -1.39
C PRO A 402 8.78 -7.03 -0.78
N ILE A 403 8.69 -5.99 -1.61
CA ILE A 403 8.23 -4.63 -1.23
C ILE A 403 6.85 -4.67 -0.55
N ALA A 404 6.00 -5.67 -0.81
CA ALA A 404 4.70 -5.78 -0.14
C ALA A 404 4.82 -5.89 1.40
N LEU A 405 5.84 -6.59 1.90
CA LEU A 405 6.11 -6.81 3.33
C LEU A 405 6.30 -5.51 4.13
N ILE A 406 6.47 -4.36 3.47
CA ILE A 406 6.39 -3.01 4.05
C ILE A 406 5.09 -2.79 4.85
N SER A 407 4.00 -3.46 4.47
CA SER A 407 2.70 -3.37 5.14
C SER A 407 2.32 -4.65 5.89
N PRO A 408 1.86 -4.57 7.15
CA PRO A 408 1.22 -5.69 7.83
C PRO A 408 -0.05 -6.20 7.14
N LEU A 409 -0.64 -5.45 6.21
CA LEU A 409 -1.78 -5.92 5.43
C LEU A 409 -1.41 -7.09 4.52
N THR A 410 -0.18 -7.13 4.02
CA THR A 410 0.38 -8.28 3.28
C THR A 410 0.30 -9.55 4.11
N LEU A 411 0.62 -9.48 5.40
CA LEU A 411 0.51 -10.64 6.31
C LEU A 411 -0.93 -11.11 6.54
N ILE A 412 -1.95 -10.29 6.23
CA ILE A 412 -3.36 -10.70 6.19
C ILE A 412 -3.66 -11.39 4.86
N VAL A 413 -3.17 -10.85 3.73
CA VAL A 413 -3.32 -11.45 2.40
C VAL A 413 -2.69 -12.85 2.34
N THR A 414 -1.44 -12.98 2.79
CA THR A 414 -0.69 -14.26 2.88
C THR A 414 -1.39 -15.30 3.79
N ASP A 415 -1.96 -14.88 4.93
CA ASP A 415 -2.72 -15.74 5.85
C ASP A 415 -4.08 -16.19 5.26
N LEU A 416 -4.65 -15.42 4.33
CA LEU A 416 -5.86 -15.80 3.57
C LEU A 416 -5.54 -16.70 2.36
N GLN A 417 -4.36 -16.56 1.75
CA GLN A 417 -3.82 -17.47 0.73
C GLN A 417 -3.40 -18.84 1.31
N GLY A 418 -3.24 -18.94 2.64
CA GLY A 418 -2.82 -20.17 3.33
C GLY A 418 -1.30 -20.35 3.40
N GLU A 419 -0.53 -19.34 3.03
CA GLU A 419 0.93 -19.34 3.00
C GLU A 419 1.56 -19.12 4.39
N SER A 420 2.81 -19.55 4.56
CA SER A 420 3.51 -19.53 5.84
C SER A 420 4.49 -18.35 5.99
N VAL A 421 4.11 -17.34 6.76
CA VAL A 421 4.98 -16.20 7.12
C VAL A 421 6.01 -16.56 8.20
N SER A 422 7.27 -16.19 8.00
CA SER A 422 8.34 -16.34 8.98
C SER A 422 8.30 -15.26 10.08
N LEU A 423 8.99 -15.53 11.19
CA LEU A 423 9.14 -14.54 12.26
C LEU A 423 9.92 -13.29 11.81
N GLY A 424 10.80 -13.40 10.81
CA GLY A 424 11.58 -12.30 10.26
C GLY A 424 10.66 -11.29 9.55
N GLU A 425 9.85 -11.77 8.62
CA GLU A 425 8.86 -11.01 7.87
C GLU A 425 7.82 -10.36 8.78
N TYR A 426 7.28 -11.10 9.75
CA TYR A 426 6.36 -10.55 10.75
C TYR A 426 6.98 -9.37 11.51
N VAL A 427 8.23 -9.48 11.95
CA VAL A 427 8.92 -8.42 12.71
C VAL A 427 9.31 -7.24 11.82
N PHE A 428 9.78 -7.49 10.58
CA PHE A 428 10.09 -6.46 9.59
C PHE A 428 8.86 -5.60 9.26
N SER A 429 7.72 -6.26 9.01
CA SER A 429 6.47 -5.62 8.62
C SER A 429 5.79 -4.88 9.77
N THR A 430 5.66 -5.53 10.94
CA THR A 430 4.91 -4.96 12.08
C THR A 430 5.73 -4.01 12.95
N GLY A 431 7.06 -4.16 12.98
CA GLY A 431 7.98 -3.37 13.79
C GLY A 431 7.86 -1.85 13.58
N PRO A 432 7.89 -1.34 12.33
CA PRO A 432 7.73 0.08 12.03
C PRO A 432 6.41 0.67 12.55
N PHE A 433 5.32 -0.09 12.44
CA PHE A 433 4.00 0.31 12.96
C PHE A 433 3.98 0.38 14.48
N TYR A 434 4.46 -0.66 15.18
CA TYR A 434 4.54 -0.66 16.65
C TYR A 434 5.42 0.48 17.19
N CYS A 435 6.58 0.71 16.57
CA CYS A 435 7.49 1.80 16.93
C CYS A 435 6.87 3.18 16.67
N SER A 436 6.28 3.40 15.49
CA SER A 436 5.58 4.63 15.15
C SER A 436 4.41 4.92 16.10
N ALA A 437 3.62 3.90 16.44
CA ALA A 437 2.51 4.02 17.40
C ALA A 437 3.02 4.42 18.80
N ALA A 438 4.10 3.78 19.27
CA ALA A 438 4.74 4.12 20.54
C ALA A 438 5.24 5.59 20.57
N VAL A 439 5.78 6.09 19.47
CA VAL A 439 6.25 7.49 19.36
C VAL A 439 5.08 8.47 19.28
N CYS A 440 4.03 8.18 18.51
CA CYS A 440 2.80 8.98 18.47
C CYS A 440 2.16 9.12 19.86
N PHE A 441 2.01 8.02 20.62
CA PHE A 441 1.56 8.08 22.01
C PHE A 441 2.52 8.88 22.89
N LEU A 442 3.84 8.69 22.76
CA LEU A 442 4.86 9.39 23.55
C LEU A 442 4.83 10.92 23.34
N LEU A 443 4.59 11.37 22.11
CA LEU A 443 4.42 12.78 21.77
C LEU A 443 3.08 13.33 22.29
N GLY A 444 1.96 12.65 22.03
CA GLY A 444 0.64 13.05 22.53
C GLY A 444 0.56 13.13 24.06
N ILE A 445 1.17 12.18 24.77
CA ILE A 445 1.30 12.19 26.25
C ILE A 445 2.20 13.34 26.74
N GLY A 446 3.13 13.82 25.91
CA GLY A 446 3.92 15.04 26.19
C GLY A 446 3.04 16.30 26.26
N VAL A 447 2.06 16.40 25.35
CA VAL A 447 1.08 17.49 25.20
C VAL A 447 -0.15 17.32 26.10
N TYR A 448 -0.36 16.14 26.70
CA TYR A 448 -1.48 15.87 27.63
C TYR A 448 -1.30 16.58 28.98
N ARG A 449 -1.41 17.90 28.94
CA ARG A 449 -1.19 18.82 30.06
C ARG A 449 -2.18 19.99 30.00
N GLU A 450 -2.43 20.62 31.13
CA GLU A 450 -3.33 21.77 31.22
C GLU A 450 -2.82 22.96 30.36
N GLU A 451 -1.51 23.21 30.39
CA GLU A 451 -0.90 24.35 29.68
C GLU A 451 -0.99 24.28 28.15
N ASP A 452 -1.02 23.08 27.56
CA ASP A 452 -1.07 22.88 26.10
C ASP A 452 -2.44 22.41 25.59
N MET A 453 -3.19 21.63 26.38
CA MET A 453 -4.50 21.10 25.99
C MET A 453 -5.49 22.23 25.68
N PHE A 454 -5.49 23.31 26.48
CA PHE A 454 -6.37 24.46 26.27
C PHE A 454 -5.79 25.58 25.40
N ALA A 455 -4.52 25.46 24.97
CA ALA A 455 -3.88 26.48 24.15
C ALA A 455 -4.47 26.59 22.74
N GLN A 456 -4.75 27.81 22.29
CA GLN A 456 -5.33 28.12 20.96
C GLN A 456 -4.29 28.29 19.83
N LYS A 457 -3.03 27.91 20.09
CA LYS A 457 -1.92 27.91 19.12
C LYS A 457 -2.27 27.11 17.86
N ALA A 458 -1.87 27.59 16.69
CA ALA A 458 -2.08 26.91 15.40
C ALA A 458 -1.36 25.54 15.33
N LEU A 459 -1.84 24.65 14.47
CA LEU A 459 -1.38 23.25 14.38
C LEU A 459 0.16 23.09 14.32
N PRO A 460 0.92 23.80 13.45
CA PRO A 460 2.37 23.63 13.38
C PRO A 460 3.08 24.12 14.64
N ALA A 461 2.56 25.17 15.28
CA ALA A 461 3.12 25.69 16.53
C ALA A 461 2.95 24.68 17.67
N LYS A 462 1.81 23.98 17.73
CA LYS A 462 1.59 22.88 18.68
C LYS A 462 2.46 21.65 18.40
N VAL A 463 2.74 21.32 17.14
CA VAL A 463 3.69 20.24 16.79
C VAL A 463 5.09 20.58 17.31
N LEU A 464 5.55 21.82 17.10
CA LEU A 464 6.83 22.27 17.67
C LEU A 464 6.81 22.28 19.21
N ASP A 465 5.69 22.61 19.87
CA ASP A 465 5.55 22.46 21.32
C ASP A 465 5.63 21.00 21.78
N ALA A 466 4.96 20.08 21.08
CA ALA A 466 4.97 18.65 21.38
C ALA A 466 6.40 18.09 21.37
N ILE A 467 7.17 18.44 20.34
CA ILE A 467 8.57 18.02 20.17
C ILE A 467 9.46 18.72 21.21
N ALA A 468 9.35 20.04 21.35
CA ALA A 468 10.12 20.81 22.34
C ALA A 468 9.82 20.41 23.79
N SER A 469 8.63 19.87 24.09
CA SER A 469 8.29 19.34 25.42
C SER A 469 9.23 18.23 25.89
N ARG A 470 9.90 17.54 24.94
CA ARG A 470 10.83 16.42 25.16
C ARG A 470 12.30 16.86 25.27
N LEU A 471 12.61 18.09 24.86
CA LEU A 471 13.97 18.64 24.85
C LEU A 471 14.37 19.17 26.23
N HIS A 472 15.19 18.39 26.93
CA HIS A 472 15.73 18.72 28.26
C HIS A 472 17.26 18.81 28.28
N SER A 473 17.95 18.33 27.25
CA SER A 473 19.42 18.27 27.16
C SER A 473 19.86 18.03 25.72
N TYR A 474 21.17 18.15 25.43
CA TYR A 474 21.72 17.75 24.12
C TYR A 474 21.51 16.25 23.82
N ARG A 475 21.49 15.38 24.85
CA ARG A 475 21.14 13.95 24.68
C ARG A 475 19.69 13.76 24.24
N SER A 476 18.78 14.69 24.58
CA SER A 476 17.38 14.65 24.15
C SER A 476 17.22 14.90 22.65
N VAL A 477 18.20 15.53 21.99
CA VAL A 477 18.23 15.70 20.52
C VAL A 477 18.49 14.34 19.87
N ALA A 478 19.65 13.72 20.17
CA ALA A 478 20.00 12.39 19.66
C ALA A 478 18.89 11.34 19.87
N ILE A 479 18.26 11.32 21.05
CA ILE A 479 17.15 10.42 21.38
C ILE A 479 15.90 10.73 20.53
N LEU A 480 15.59 11.99 20.24
CA LEU A 480 14.47 12.33 19.35
C LEU A 480 14.76 11.94 17.90
N THR A 481 16.00 12.09 17.43
CA THR A 481 16.38 11.62 16.08
C THR A 481 16.16 10.12 15.93
N ILE A 482 16.63 9.31 16.90
CA ILE A 482 16.38 7.86 16.94
C ILE A 482 14.88 7.54 16.97
N LEU A 483 14.10 8.29 17.74
CA LEU A 483 12.64 8.10 17.82
C LEU A 483 11.88 8.57 16.57
N PHE A 484 12.51 9.27 15.62
CA PHE A 484 11.87 9.65 14.35
C PHE A 484 12.15 8.68 13.20
N ILE A 485 13.15 7.80 13.34
CA ILE A 485 13.52 6.83 12.30
C ILE A 485 12.35 5.90 11.87
N PRO A 486 11.42 5.46 12.74
CA PRO A 486 10.24 4.71 12.30
C PRO A 486 9.38 5.46 11.26
N PHE A 487 9.29 6.79 11.33
CA PHE A 487 8.58 7.62 10.35
C PHE A 487 9.43 7.91 9.10
N VAL A 488 10.76 8.00 9.25
CA VAL A 488 11.70 8.13 8.12
C VAL A 488 11.63 6.88 7.26
N PHE A 489 11.78 5.71 7.88
CA PHE A 489 11.69 4.40 7.24
C PHE A 489 10.32 4.22 6.57
N ALA A 490 9.21 4.46 7.28
CA ALA A 490 7.88 4.40 6.66
C ALA A 490 7.71 5.39 5.49
N GLY A 491 8.27 6.60 5.57
CA GLY A 491 8.25 7.58 4.48
C GLY A 491 9.09 7.18 3.26
N GLN A 492 10.27 6.59 3.48
CA GLN A 492 11.15 6.06 2.43
C GLN A 492 10.53 4.84 1.74
N LEU A 493 10.00 3.91 2.53
CA LEU A 493 9.29 2.72 2.04
C LEU A 493 8.02 3.11 1.25
N LEU A 494 7.27 4.13 1.69
CA LEU A 494 6.15 4.68 0.93
C LEU A 494 6.63 5.35 -0.37
N ALA A 495 7.76 6.06 -0.36
CA ALA A 495 8.32 6.67 -1.56
C ALA A 495 8.71 5.60 -2.61
N VAL A 496 9.32 4.49 -2.18
CA VAL A 496 9.61 3.34 -3.05
C VAL A 496 8.31 2.73 -3.60
N ALA A 497 7.34 2.40 -2.74
CA ALA A 497 6.08 1.78 -3.17
C ALA A 497 5.24 2.67 -4.11
N LEU A 498 5.28 4.00 -3.94
CA LEU A 498 4.59 4.96 -4.84
C LEU A 498 5.32 5.18 -6.17
N LEU A 499 6.63 4.91 -6.24
CA LEU A 499 7.46 5.15 -7.43
C LEU A 499 7.84 3.86 -8.16
N PHE A 500 7.45 2.69 -7.66
CA PHE A 500 7.69 1.38 -8.29
C PHE A 500 7.14 1.29 -9.72
N ALA A 501 5.98 1.89 -9.99
CA ALA A 501 5.37 1.94 -11.32
C ALA A 501 5.92 3.06 -12.25
N VAL A 502 6.93 3.81 -11.82
CA VAL A 502 7.56 4.90 -12.59
C VAL A 502 8.83 4.37 -13.25
N PRO A 503 9.14 4.73 -14.52
CA PRO A 503 10.38 4.32 -15.16
C PRO A 503 11.61 4.61 -14.31
N GLU A 504 12.48 3.61 -14.14
CA GLU A 504 13.62 3.60 -13.24
C GLU A 504 14.51 4.86 -13.35
N GLN A 505 14.72 5.34 -14.58
CA GLN A 505 15.56 6.50 -14.88
C GLN A 505 15.01 7.81 -14.28
N LEU A 506 13.72 7.84 -13.92
CA LEU A 506 13.05 8.92 -13.17
C LEU A 506 12.84 8.52 -11.70
N ALA A 507 12.52 7.26 -11.42
CA ALA A 507 12.24 6.76 -10.08
C ALA A 507 13.47 6.83 -9.16
N VAL A 508 14.63 6.33 -9.59
CA VAL A 508 15.84 6.27 -8.73
C VAL A 508 16.32 7.66 -8.30
N PRO A 509 16.49 8.67 -9.19
CA PRO A 509 16.87 10.02 -8.75
C PRO A 509 15.82 10.65 -7.81
N LEU A 510 14.53 10.41 -8.07
CA LEU A 510 13.44 10.95 -7.24
C LEU A 510 13.39 10.29 -5.85
N ILE A 511 13.60 8.98 -5.76
CA ILE A 511 13.72 8.23 -4.50
C ILE A 511 14.91 8.77 -3.70
N VAL A 512 16.09 8.94 -4.32
CA VAL A 512 17.28 9.45 -3.62
C VAL A 512 17.05 10.86 -3.05
N VAL A 513 16.47 11.77 -3.82
CA VAL A 513 16.16 13.14 -3.36
C VAL A 513 15.07 13.14 -2.27
N LEU A 514 14.02 12.33 -2.42
CA LEU A 514 12.91 12.26 -1.47
C LEU A 514 13.31 11.59 -0.15
N ALA A 515 14.10 10.51 -0.19
CA ALA A 515 14.68 9.87 0.98
C ALA A 515 15.57 10.86 1.76
N ALA A 516 16.50 11.54 1.07
CA ALA A 516 17.33 12.57 1.66
C ALA A 516 16.48 13.70 2.30
N ALA A 517 15.41 14.15 1.64
CA ALA A 517 14.52 15.19 2.16
C ALA A 517 13.78 14.76 3.45
N ILE A 518 13.27 13.53 3.49
CA ILE A 518 12.59 12.96 4.66
C ILE A 518 13.57 12.86 5.83
N GLU A 519 14.80 12.41 5.57
CA GLU A 519 15.86 12.32 6.58
C GLU A 519 16.29 13.67 7.15
N GLU A 520 16.58 14.66 6.30
CA GLU A 520 17.01 15.97 6.79
C GLU A 520 15.91 16.68 7.57
N VAL A 521 14.64 16.53 7.18
CA VAL A 521 13.50 17.02 7.97
C VAL A 521 13.44 16.34 9.34
N ALA A 522 13.63 15.02 9.42
CA ALA A 522 13.65 14.31 10.70
C ALA A 522 14.83 14.72 11.60
N LYS A 523 16.05 14.81 11.02
CA LYS A 523 17.28 15.25 11.71
C LYS A 523 17.21 16.71 12.20
N SER A 524 16.43 17.58 11.54
CA SER A 524 16.44 19.02 11.80
C SER A 524 15.21 19.58 12.54
N VAL A 525 14.01 19.02 12.35
CA VAL A 525 12.76 19.63 12.85
C VAL A 525 12.70 19.76 14.37
N HIS A 526 13.31 18.82 15.09
CA HIS A 526 13.37 18.86 16.55
C HIS A 526 14.47 19.82 17.07
N VAL A 527 15.56 20.02 16.32
CA VAL A 527 16.56 21.06 16.62
C VAL A 527 15.93 22.45 16.45
N TYR A 528 15.18 22.66 15.36
CA TYR A 528 14.41 23.89 15.12
C TYR A 528 13.34 24.14 16.18
N ALA A 529 12.58 23.11 16.59
CA ALA A 529 11.66 23.21 17.73
C ALA A 529 12.37 23.65 19.02
N GLY A 530 13.62 23.20 19.25
CA GLY A 530 14.46 23.61 20.37
C GLY A 530 14.79 25.11 20.37
N PHE A 531 15.23 25.65 19.23
CA PHE A 531 15.53 27.09 19.10
C PHE A 531 14.28 27.97 19.14
N VAL A 532 13.22 27.62 18.40
CA VAL A 532 11.95 28.37 18.36
C VAL A 532 11.24 28.42 19.72
N ARG A 533 11.55 27.49 20.64
CA ARG A 533 11.04 27.45 22.02
C ARG A 533 12.11 27.76 23.08
N SER A 534 13.22 28.39 22.69
CA SER A 534 14.29 28.86 23.57
C SER A 534 14.82 27.81 24.55
N ARG A 535 14.84 26.53 24.14
CA ARG A 535 15.38 25.41 24.93
C ARG A 535 16.91 25.35 24.88
N PHE A 536 17.50 25.99 23.88
CA PHE A 536 18.94 26.08 23.66
C PHE A 536 19.31 27.51 23.26
N GLU A 537 20.52 27.93 23.61
CA GLU A 537 21.07 29.24 23.23
C GLU A 537 21.34 29.29 21.72
N ALA A 538 20.87 30.35 21.06
CA ALA A 538 21.02 30.56 19.61
C ALA A 538 22.43 31.01 19.22
N SER A 539 23.43 30.15 19.43
CA SER A 539 24.83 30.40 19.03
C SER A 539 25.37 29.29 18.14
N LEU A 540 26.30 29.63 17.23
CA LEU A 540 26.88 28.70 16.25
C LEU A 540 27.53 27.47 16.91
N ARG A 541 28.15 27.64 18.08
CA ARG A 541 28.72 26.52 18.86
C ARG A 541 27.64 25.55 19.33
N VAL A 542 26.52 26.07 19.84
CA VAL A 542 25.40 25.23 20.28
C VAL A 542 24.75 24.56 19.07
N ALA A 543 24.48 25.31 17.99
CA ALA A 543 23.96 24.75 16.74
C ALA A 543 24.81 23.58 16.21
N ALA A 544 26.14 23.72 16.16
CA ALA A 544 27.04 22.64 15.78
C ALA A 544 26.94 21.43 16.73
N VAL A 545 26.89 21.64 18.05
CA VAL A 545 26.73 20.55 19.03
C VAL A 545 25.38 19.83 18.88
N LEU A 546 24.28 20.57 18.62
CA LEU A 546 22.97 19.95 18.38
C LEU A 546 22.97 19.17 17.06
N GLY A 547 23.59 19.69 16.00
CA GLY A 547 23.75 19.01 14.72
C GLY A 547 24.54 17.71 14.85
N VAL A 548 25.70 17.73 15.53
CA VAL A 548 26.50 16.54 15.83
C VAL A 548 25.69 15.53 16.66
N CYS A 549 24.95 15.97 17.68
CA CYS A 549 24.10 15.07 18.46
C CYS A 549 22.97 14.46 17.62
N SER A 550 22.37 15.22 16.69
CA SER A 550 21.31 14.70 15.82
C SER A 550 21.86 13.71 14.79
N GLY A 551 22.91 14.09 14.05
CA GLY A 551 23.52 13.22 13.03
C GLY A 551 24.09 11.91 13.59
N ALA A 552 24.76 11.96 14.75
CA ALA A 552 25.22 10.76 15.44
C ALA A 552 24.05 9.93 16.01
N GLY A 553 22.97 10.57 16.45
CA GLY A 553 21.73 9.88 16.82
C GLY A 553 21.08 9.17 15.63
N PHE A 554 21.06 9.82 14.46
CA PHE A 554 20.55 9.24 13.23
C PHE A 554 21.33 7.99 12.84
N PHE A 555 22.65 8.12 12.66
CA PHE A 555 23.54 6.99 12.31
C PHE A 555 23.38 5.78 13.25
N VAL A 556 23.30 6.01 14.57
CA VAL A 556 23.10 4.92 15.53
C VAL A 556 21.77 4.19 15.31
N GLY A 557 20.69 4.90 14.95
CA GLY A 557 19.40 4.29 14.68
C GLY A 557 19.29 3.67 13.28
N GLU A 558 19.93 4.28 12.28
CA GLU A 558 20.07 3.79 10.90
C GLU A 558 20.73 2.40 10.89
N LYS A 559 21.88 2.25 11.57
CA LYS A 559 22.51 0.93 11.72
C LYS A 559 21.72 -0.04 12.60
N LEU A 560 20.87 0.43 13.53
CA LEU A 560 19.93 -0.44 14.24
C LEU A 560 18.82 -0.98 13.32
N THR A 561 18.32 -0.19 12.37
CA THR A 561 17.39 -0.69 11.34
C THR A 561 18.06 -1.71 10.40
N HIS A 562 19.30 -1.48 9.97
CA HIS A 562 20.02 -2.42 9.10
C HIS A 562 20.24 -3.78 9.78
N VAL A 563 20.53 -3.80 11.09
CA VAL A 563 20.65 -5.06 11.87
C VAL A 563 19.32 -5.82 11.97
N VAL A 564 18.17 -5.13 12.00
CA VAL A 564 16.85 -5.79 11.98
C VAL A 564 16.54 -6.34 10.59
N GLN A 565 16.90 -5.62 9.53
CA GLN A 565 16.71 -6.05 8.13
C GLN A 565 17.54 -7.30 7.80
N PHE A 566 18.84 -7.29 8.11
CA PHE A 566 19.77 -8.40 7.83
C PHE A 566 19.42 -9.71 8.56
N VAL A 567 18.68 -9.64 9.66
CA VAL A 567 18.18 -10.81 10.40
C VAL A 567 16.80 -11.28 9.92
N GLY A 568 16.09 -10.48 9.11
CA GLY A 568 14.74 -10.76 8.64
C GLY A 568 14.63 -11.15 7.16
N LEU A 569 15.36 -10.47 6.26
CA LEU A 569 15.23 -10.59 4.80
C LEU A 569 16.58 -10.46 4.10
N PRO A 570 17.30 -11.56 3.81
CA PRO A 570 18.61 -11.51 3.15
C PRO A 570 18.56 -11.24 1.64
N GLU A 571 17.44 -11.52 0.97
CA GLU A 571 17.33 -11.49 -0.51
C GLU A 571 16.71 -10.20 -1.08
N LEU A 572 16.53 -9.15 -0.25
CA LEU A 572 16.12 -7.83 -0.73
C LEU A 572 17.28 -7.13 -1.46
N THR A 573 17.51 -7.49 -2.72
CA THR A 573 18.48 -6.86 -3.63
C THR A 573 18.26 -5.35 -3.76
N VAL A 574 17.00 -4.90 -3.83
CA VAL A 574 16.59 -3.48 -3.78
C VAL A 574 17.07 -2.79 -2.49
N GLY A 575 17.27 -3.54 -1.40
CA GLY A 575 17.84 -3.04 -0.16
C GLY A 575 19.29 -2.58 -0.28
N ALA A 576 20.10 -3.15 -1.19
CA ALA A 576 21.48 -2.72 -1.38
C ALA A 576 21.58 -1.27 -1.89
N ALA A 577 20.68 -0.87 -2.79
CA ALA A 577 20.60 0.49 -3.31
C ALA A 577 20.14 1.53 -2.25
N ALA A 578 19.38 1.09 -1.24
CA ALA A 578 18.89 1.95 -0.16
C ALA A 578 19.83 1.99 1.08
N PHE A 579 20.56 0.90 1.36
CA PHE A 579 21.25 0.68 2.64
C PHE A 579 22.76 0.40 2.53
N GLY A 580 23.29 0.21 1.31
CA GLY A 580 24.72 0.14 1.00
C GLY A 580 25.20 -1.21 0.44
N PRO A 581 26.43 -1.26 -0.12
CA PRO A 581 27.00 -2.44 -0.75
C PRO A 581 27.40 -3.54 0.24
N GLU A 582 27.57 -4.76 -0.28
CA GLU A 582 28.34 -5.79 0.41
C GLU A 582 29.79 -5.34 0.67
N LEU A 583 30.33 -5.74 1.82
CA LEU A 583 31.63 -5.26 2.28
C LEU A 583 32.78 -6.03 1.63
N SER A 584 33.55 -5.34 0.79
CA SER A 584 34.81 -5.81 0.21
C SER A 584 35.75 -6.45 1.24
N GLY A 585 36.53 -7.45 0.84
CA GLY A 585 37.43 -8.22 1.72
C GLY A 585 38.60 -7.45 2.39
N ASP A 586 38.73 -6.13 2.19
CA ASP A 586 39.63 -5.27 2.99
C ASP A 586 38.88 -4.70 4.22
N PRO A 587 39.26 -5.09 5.46
CA PRO A 587 38.64 -4.58 6.68
C PRO A 587 38.74 -3.06 6.86
N LEU A 588 39.74 -2.39 6.28
CA LEU A 588 39.89 -0.94 6.38
C LEU A 588 38.92 -0.21 5.45
N LEU A 589 38.75 -0.69 4.22
CA LEU A 589 37.75 -0.17 3.29
C LEU A 589 36.34 -0.43 3.81
N ALA A 590 36.07 -1.64 4.32
CA ALA A 590 34.80 -1.98 4.96
C ALA A 590 34.47 -1.06 6.15
N ALA A 591 35.44 -0.79 7.03
CA ALA A 591 35.26 0.12 8.16
C ALA A 591 35.06 1.58 7.71
N ALA A 592 35.72 2.01 6.63
CA ALA A 592 35.54 3.35 6.06
C ALA A 592 34.13 3.52 5.46
N VAL A 593 33.65 2.58 4.65
CA VAL A 593 32.30 2.58 4.08
C VAL A 593 31.24 2.55 5.18
N PHE A 594 31.42 1.71 6.22
CA PHE A 594 30.49 1.64 7.35
C PHE A 594 30.38 2.97 8.13
N LEU A 595 31.47 3.74 8.24
CA LEU A 595 31.52 5.00 8.99
C LEU A 595 31.27 6.26 8.14
N ALA A 596 31.32 6.19 6.82
CA ALA A 596 31.12 7.37 5.96
C ALA A 596 29.72 8.04 6.13
N PRO A 597 28.60 7.29 6.29
CA PRO A 597 27.29 7.87 6.60
C PRO A 597 27.26 8.69 7.91
N LEU A 598 28.07 8.33 8.93
CA LEU A 598 28.16 9.13 10.17
C LEU A 598 28.69 10.54 9.87
N VAL A 599 29.69 10.67 9.00
CA VAL A 599 30.24 11.97 8.60
C VAL A 599 29.18 12.77 7.85
N LEU A 600 28.49 12.14 6.88
CA LEU A 600 27.42 12.77 6.13
C LEU A 600 26.31 13.30 7.04
N HIS A 601 25.70 12.43 7.84
CA HIS A 601 24.56 12.77 8.70
C HIS A 601 24.93 13.82 9.75
N VAL A 602 26.18 13.87 10.24
CA VAL A 602 26.66 14.94 11.11
C VAL A 602 26.79 16.26 10.35
N VAL A 603 27.38 16.27 9.14
CA VAL A 603 27.54 17.50 8.34
C VAL A 603 26.18 18.08 7.94
N THR A 604 25.25 17.26 7.43
CA THR A 604 23.93 17.72 6.97
C THR A 604 23.05 18.19 8.13
N ALA A 605 23.08 17.50 9.27
CA ALA A 605 22.42 17.95 10.49
C ALA A 605 23.03 19.25 11.07
N VAL A 606 24.35 19.46 10.96
CA VAL A 606 25.00 20.73 11.38
C VAL A 606 24.62 21.88 10.46
N ILE A 607 24.56 21.69 9.15
CA ILE A 607 24.09 22.70 8.19
C ILE A 607 22.66 23.15 8.57
N SER A 608 21.75 22.19 8.72
CA SER A 608 20.35 22.44 9.10
C SER A 608 20.21 23.09 10.49
N ALA A 609 21.04 22.68 11.47
CA ALA A 609 21.04 23.25 12.82
C ALA A 609 21.52 24.71 12.85
N ILE A 610 22.45 25.10 11.98
CA ILE A 610 22.95 26.48 11.88
C ILE A 610 21.85 27.41 11.36
N GLY A 611 21.10 27.02 10.33
CA GLY A 611 19.95 27.82 9.88
C GLY A 611 18.81 27.81 10.90
N ALA A 612 18.55 26.68 11.54
CA ALA A 612 17.57 26.55 12.63
C ALA A 612 17.82 27.53 13.80
N SER A 613 19.08 27.91 14.04
CA SER A 613 19.45 28.86 15.10
C SER A 613 19.24 30.35 14.74
N ARG A 614 18.89 30.67 13.48
CA ARG A 614 18.78 32.05 12.98
C ARG A 614 17.33 32.48 12.73
N SER A 615 16.67 31.86 11.74
CA SER A 615 15.31 32.23 11.34
C SER A 615 14.60 31.07 10.65
N ARG A 616 13.28 31.21 10.45
CA ARG A 616 12.48 30.24 9.69
C ARG A 616 12.93 30.13 8.22
N ILE A 617 13.45 31.21 7.62
CA ILE A 617 13.89 31.22 6.23
C ILE A 617 15.26 30.54 6.12
N ASP A 618 16.21 30.91 6.99
CA ASP A 618 17.52 30.24 7.08
C ASP A 618 17.37 28.74 7.32
N TYR A 619 16.44 28.35 8.19
CA TYR A 619 16.11 26.94 8.44
C TYR A 619 15.67 26.21 7.17
N VAL A 620 14.70 26.73 6.40
CA VAL A 620 14.25 26.09 5.17
C VAL A 620 15.36 26.02 4.12
N LEU A 621 16.12 27.11 3.94
CA LEU A 621 17.23 27.15 2.97
C LEU A 621 18.36 26.17 3.34
N THR A 622 18.69 26.05 4.63
CA THR A 622 19.72 25.11 5.08
C THR A 622 19.27 23.65 5.06
N VAL A 623 17.99 23.35 5.32
CA VAL A 623 17.44 22.00 5.11
C VAL A 623 17.47 21.62 3.63
N VAL A 624 17.09 22.52 2.71
CA VAL A 624 17.21 22.25 1.25
C VAL A 624 18.67 22.04 0.85
N LEU A 625 19.60 22.84 1.35
CA LEU A 625 21.04 22.65 1.11
C LEU A 625 21.54 21.31 1.66
N ALA A 626 21.10 20.93 2.86
CA ALA A 626 21.44 19.65 3.48
C ALA A 626 20.90 18.47 2.65
N THR A 627 19.65 18.55 2.15
CA THR A 627 19.05 17.56 1.25
C THR A 627 19.86 17.40 -0.03
N LEU A 628 20.31 18.51 -0.64
CA LEU A 628 21.13 18.47 -1.86
C LEU A 628 22.50 17.85 -1.61
N VAL A 629 23.20 18.24 -0.53
CA VAL A 629 24.49 17.63 -0.13
C VAL A 629 24.34 16.12 0.12
N HIS A 630 23.24 15.72 0.74
CA HIS A 630 22.92 14.32 1.01
C HIS A 630 22.61 13.54 -0.28
N ALA A 631 21.71 14.03 -1.13
CA ALA A 631 21.38 13.38 -2.41
C ALA A 631 22.61 13.24 -3.31
N ILE A 632 23.48 14.26 -3.37
CA ILE A 632 24.76 14.21 -4.11
C ILE A 632 25.69 13.13 -3.55
N TYR A 633 25.80 12.99 -2.22
CA TYR A 633 26.57 11.91 -1.61
C TYR A 633 25.98 10.53 -1.95
N ASN A 634 24.65 10.36 -1.86
CA ASN A 634 24.01 9.07 -2.14
C ASN A 634 24.20 8.66 -3.60
N VAL A 635 24.01 9.57 -4.56
CA VAL A 635 24.34 9.34 -5.98
C VAL A 635 25.83 9.01 -6.15
N GLY A 636 26.72 9.71 -5.44
CA GLY A 636 28.17 9.45 -5.48
C GLY A 636 28.60 8.10 -4.87
N VAL A 637 27.84 7.55 -3.92
CA VAL A 637 28.04 6.19 -3.39
C VAL A 637 27.49 5.15 -4.36
N ILE A 638 26.30 5.37 -4.92
CA ILE A 638 25.72 4.46 -5.93
C ILE A 638 26.67 4.35 -7.14
N ALA A 639 27.19 5.46 -7.65
CA ALA A 639 28.15 5.50 -8.76
C ALA A 639 29.61 5.13 -8.39
N LEU A 640 29.84 4.63 -7.17
CA LEU A 640 31.09 3.99 -6.72
C LEU A 640 30.91 2.47 -6.53
N VAL A 641 29.67 2.00 -6.59
CA VAL A 641 29.23 0.64 -6.21
C VAL A 641 28.69 -0.13 -7.42
N ALA A 642 28.04 0.59 -8.34
CA ALA A 642 27.81 0.15 -9.72
C ALA A 642 29.07 0.38 -10.58
#